data_AF-A0A839N3X0-F1
#
_entry.id   AF-A0A839N3X0-F1
#
_cell.length_a   1.000
_cell.length_b   1.000
_cell.length_c   1.000
_cell.angle_alpha   90.00
_cell.angle_beta   90.00
_cell.angle_gamma   90.00
#
_symmetry.space_group_name_H-M   'P 1'
#
loop_
_entity.id
_entity.type
_entity.pdbx_description
1 polymer ?
#
loop_
_entity_poly.entity_id
_entity_poly.type
_entity_poly.pdbx_seq_one_letter_code
_entity_poly.pdbx_strand_id
1 'polypeptide(L)'
;MTREQIEASLADPDGAYQRLRRVMDAWCALWYWPLTEAETEPPTLDQWLDVCRDLLGAAPDTKHSWMDTFGSGTPNWEQLGQAETHDLNLAGAQPVSSVVEKRAWLRVCEKVATEQGFFHWELDFATVFARGGFDLQVGNPPWVRPVVDVESLLADGDPWWAVTAKPSEAAKAERREVALAEPGVVEHVLDGSTEASVLGDVLGDSTAYPVLTGQPDLYRGFMSQAWNHASPTGISGLIHMESHFTDEKASTLREETYRRLRRHWQYINELRLFDIHHLVTYGVNVYGSDRKVGFVHAASLYHPDTVGRSFKHDGSGEEPGVKDNRGNWDQRPHLSRIQHVKESTLRLWQEVLGAESWTSTPMVYTVNLAAERTLARLSKAHRASSLRLEFSAGWHERADRERGRFVSKWGEALWRDAILQGPHLYVSHPLYKAVNRTMRNNNDWSSTDFESLAEDGLPVTAYKPAGDRASYDAAYTLWGEDRVPARNFYRVAWRAMAANTGERTLISGLIPPGAAHINGVFCVGLPNRNLVELVVLQACSSSLLSDFTLRAAPKSGIYLANFGRLPLVALDHPLLDALIGRTLRLNCVTAAYTSLWTECWSGEFATDTAILERLDERPIGPTWTAGTPLRRALDRRNAQVEIDALVALMLGVSADGLCAAYRGQFGVLADNDHARSKAKKPYLFDATGRLVPNSVLAVWRKKGDMITEEERTATHPGSGLDYVYELPFATRDREADFRTAYAEFERRLAAKAGTS
;
A
#
# COMPACT_ATOMS: atom_id res chain seq x y z
N MET A 1 40.20 -34.88 21.06
CA MET A 1 39.97 -34.23 19.76
C MET A 1 40.10 -32.73 19.98
N THR A 2 41.03 -32.09 19.30
CA THR A 2 41.17 -30.63 19.38
C THR A 2 40.36 -29.97 18.27
N ARG A 3 40.08 -28.68 18.40
CA ARG A 3 39.36 -27.91 17.39
C ARG A 3 40.08 -27.95 16.05
N GLU A 4 41.40 -27.87 16.08
CA GLU A 4 42.29 -27.85 14.91
C GLU A 4 42.21 -29.15 14.11
N GLN A 5 42.02 -30.30 14.78
CA GLN A 5 41.86 -31.59 14.11
C GLN A 5 40.53 -31.69 13.34
N ILE A 6 39.47 -31.09 13.88
CA ILE A 6 38.15 -31.04 13.22
C ILE A 6 38.20 -30.08 12.03
N GLU A 7 38.78 -28.89 12.22
CA GLU A 7 38.94 -27.90 11.16
C GLU A 7 39.78 -28.45 10.00
N ALA A 8 40.88 -29.16 10.28
CA ALA A 8 41.70 -29.80 9.26
C ALA A 8 40.94 -30.89 8.49
N SER A 9 40.14 -31.71 9.18
CA SER A 9 39.32 -32.75 8.54
C SER A 9 38.19 -32.17 7.71
N LEU A 10 37.52 -31.11 8.17
CA LEU A 10 36.49 -30.42 7.39
C LEU A 10 37.08 -29.65 6.22
N ALA A 11 38.35 -29.24 6.28
CA ALA A 11 39.05 -28.55 5.20
C ALA A 11 39.72 -29.49 4.19
N ASP A 12 39.75 -30.81 4.45
CA ASP A 12 40.37 -31.79 3.55
C ASP A 12 39.63 -31.84 2.21
N PRO A 13 40.25 -31.39 1.09
CA PRO A 13 39.61 -31.37 -0.21
C PRO A 13 39.14 -32.74 -0.68
N ASP A 14 39.82 -33.81 -0.26
CA ASP A 14 39.51 -35.19 -0.61
C ASP A 14 38.56 -35.88 0.39
N GLY A 15 38.18 -35.20 1.47
CA GLY A 15 37.19 -35.69 2.42
C GLY A 15 35.77 -35.68 1.83
N ALA A 16 34.92 -36.59 2.32
CA ALA A 16 33.54 -36.77 1.88
C ALA A 16 32.71 -35.47 2.00
N TYR A 17 32.95 -34.69 3.06
CA TYR A 17 32.32 -33.39 3.26
C TYR A 17 32.64 -32.39 2.15
N GLN A 18 33.92 -32.21 1.80
CA GLN A 18 34.33 -31.26 0.75
C GLN A 18 33.98 -31.75 -0.65
N ARG A 19 33.96 -33.05 -0.90
CA ARG A 19 33.47 -33.64 -2.16
C ARG A 19 31.98 -33.32 -2.38
N LEU A 20 31.15 -33.52 -1.36
CA LEU A 20 29.73 -33.19 -1.43
C LEU A 20 29.51 -31.69 -1.57
N ARG A 21 30.19 -30.87 -0.75
CA ARG A 21 30.16 -29.40 -0.87
C ARG A 21 30.47 -28.95 -2.29
N ARG A 22 31.55 -29.47 -2.89
CA ARG A 22 31.95 -29.12 -4.26
C ARG A 22 30.90 -29.45 -5.31
N VAL A 23 30.22 -30.60 -5.17
CA VAL A 23 29.09 -30.92 -6.06
C VAL A 23 27.94 -29.93 -5.86
N MET A 24 27.58 -29.60 -4.63
CA MET A 24 26.51 -28.64 -4.34
C MET A 24 26.86 -27.21 -4.80
N ASP A 25 28.10 -26.77 -4.58
CA ASP A 25 28.64 -25.50 -5.05
C ASP A 25 28.63 -25.44 -6.57
N ALA A 26 29.06 -26.51 -7.25
CA ALA A 26 29.04 -26.56 -8.70
C ALA A 26 27.61 -26.48 -9.26
N TRP A 27 26.65 -27.15 -8.62
CA TRP A 27 25.25 -27.08 -9.04
C TRP A 27 24.69 -25.64 -8.96
N CYS A 28 24.97 -24.92 -7.87
CA CYS A 28 24.57 -23.52 -7.72
C CYS A 28 25.33 -22.62 -8.70
N ALA A 29 26.64 -22.83 -8.88
CA ALA A 29 27.48 -22.02 -9.76
C ALA A 29 27.04 -22.05 -11.23
N LEU A 30 26.42 -23.14 -11.69
CA LEU A 30 25.90 -23.23 -13.07
C LEU A 30 24.79 -22.21 -13.36
N TRP A 31 24.08 -21.71 -12.35
CA TRP A 31 23.10 -20.63 -12.52
C TRP A 31 23.76 -19.27 -12.76
N TYR A 32 25.01 -19.11 -12.32
CA TYR A 32 25.79 -17.86 -12.38
C TYR A 32 26.93 -17.96 -13.39
N TRP A 33 26.73 -18.70 -14.49
CA TRP A 33 27.78 -18.94 -15.47
C TRP A 33 28.26 -17.62 -16.11
N PRO A 34 29.57 -17.30 -16.07
CA PRO A 34 30.05 -16.02 -16.57
C PRO A 34 29.94 -15.95 -18.10
N LEU A 35 29.32 -14.88 -18.61
CA LEU A 35 29.07 -14.70 -20.05
C LEU A 35 30.24 -14.05 -20.80
N THR A 36 31.15 -13.39 -20.09
CA THR A 36 32.25 -12.59 -20.64
C THR A 36 33.62 -13.24 -20.45
N GLU A 37 33.79 -14.07 -19.42
CA GLU A 37 35.10 -14.59 -18.99
C GLU A 37 35.28 -16.11 -19.17
N ALA A 38 34.23 -16.86 -19.51
CA ALA A 38 34.32 -18.31 -19.63
C ALA A 38 34.98 -18.74 -20.96
N GLU A 39 36.18 -19.30 -20.89
CA GLU A 39 36.84 -19.97 -22.05
C GLU A 39 36.28 -21.38 -22.33
N THR A 40 35.24 -21.81 -21.61
CA THR A 40 34.68 -23.16 -21.68
C THR A 40 33.15 -23.11 -21.62
N GLU A 41 32.49 -24.15 -22.14
CA GLU A 41 31.03 -24.27 -22.12
C GLU A 41 30.56 -24.96 -20.82
N PRO A 42 29.33 -24.66 -20.36
CA PRO A 42 28.72 -25.39 -19.26
C PRO A 42 28.56 -26.89 -19.61
N PRO A 43 28.58 -27.79 -18.61
CA PRO A 43 28.49 -29.22 -18.85
C PRO A 43 27.13 -29.64 -19.42
N THR A 44 27.16 -30.69 -20.22
CA THR A 44 25.98 -31.51 -20.52
C THR A 44 25.55 -32.32 -19.29
N LEU A 45 24.32 -32.83 -19.29
CA LEU A 45 23.82 -33.68 -18.20
C LEU A 45 24.71 -34.92 -17.97
N ASP A 46 25.19 -35.56 -19.04
CA ASP A 46 26.07 -36.74 -18.91
C ASP A 46 27.41 -36.37 -18.27
N GLN A 47 28.01 -35.25 -18.68
CA GLN A 47 29.25 -34.75 -18.07
C GLN A 47 29.07 -34.36 -16.60
N TRP A 48 27.90 -33.80 -16.24
CA TRP A 48 27.53 -33.53 -14.85
C TRP A 48 27.44 -34.80 -14.03
N LEU A 49 26.73 -35.82 -14.53
CA LEU A 49 26.58 -37.12 -13.85
C LEU A 49 27.92 -37.83 -13.69
N ASP A 50 28.82 -37.74 -14.68
CA ASP A 50 30.16 -38.28 -14.58
C ASP A 50 31.00 -37.55 -13.53
N VAL A 51 30.84 -36.24 -13.34
CA VAL A 51 31.45 -35.51 -12.21
C VAL A 51 30.92 -35.99 -10.87
N CYS A 52 29.60 -36.12 -10.74
CA CYS A 52 29.02 -36.65 -9.51
C CYS A 52 29.57 -38.04 -9.18
N ARG A 53 29.68 -38.92 -10.18
CA ARG A 53 30.23 -40.28 -10.01
C ARG A 53 31.71 -40.25 -9.64
N ASP A 54 32.52 -39.42 -10.29
CA ASP A 54 33.96 -39.37 -10.02
C ASP A 54 34.27 -38.73 -8.66
N LEU A 55 33.49 -37.72 -8.23
CA LEU A 55 33.70 -37.05 -6.95
C LEU A 55 33.11 -37.83 -5.77
N LEU A 56 31.89 -38.37 -5.89
CA LEU A 56 31.17 -39.02 -4.80
C LEU A 56 31.32 -40.55 -4.80
N GLY A 57 31.75 -41.13 -5.92
CA GLY A 57 31.74 -42.58 -6.14
C GLY A 57 30.37 -43.10 -6.58
N ALA A 58 30.28 -44.41 -6.83
CA ALA A 58 29.06 -45.14 -7.08
C ALA A 58 28.75 -46.11 -5.93
N ALA A 59 27.47 -46.30 -5.62
CA ALA A 59 27.07 -47.27 -4.60
C ALA A 59 27.51 -48.70 -5.00
N PRO A 60 28.24 -49.43 -4.15
CA PRO A 60 28.63 -50.80 -4.46
C PRO A 60 27.40 -51.74 -4.48
N ASP A 61 27.42 -52.75 -5.34
CA ASP A 61 26.34 -53.76 -5.47
C ASP A 61 26.10 -54.59 -4.18
N THR A 62 27.00 -54.50 -3.21
CA THR A 62 26.88 -55.17 -1.90
C THR A 62 26.94 -54.14 -0.77
N LYS A 63 25.92 -54.11 0.09
CA LYS A 63 25.90 -53.27 1.31
C LYS A 63 27.00 -53.75 2.26
N HIS A 64 28.18 -53.15 2.22
CA HIS A 64 29.18 -53.31 3.28
C HIS A 64 28.77 -52.43 4.47
N SER A 65 28.68 -53.03 5.65
CA SER A 65 28.41 -52.29 6.88
C SER A 65 29.74 -51.77 7.43
N TRP A 66 29.81 -50.50 7.84
CA TRP A 66 30.98 -49.96 8.55
C TRP A 66 31.31 -50.76 9.83
N MET A 67 30.34 -51.52 10.37
CA MET A 67 30.54 -52.47 11.47
C MET A 67 31.44 -53.66 11.09
N ASP A 68 31.50 -54.02 9.80
CA ASP A 68 32.35 -55.12 9.30
C ASP A 68 33.85 -54.73 9.30
N THR A 69 34.16 -53.43 9.25
CA THR A 69 35.54 -52.92 9.17
C THR A 69 36.20 -52.71 10.55
N PHE A 70 35.42 -52.39 11.60
CA PHE A 70 35.99 -51.99 12.91
C PHE A 70 35.46 -52.75 14.14
N GLY A 71 34.56 -53.73 13.97
CA GLY A 71 34.00 -54.50 15.10
C GLY A 71 33.06 -53.68 16.00
N SER A 72 32.52 -54.31 17.05
CA SER A 72 31.40 -53.78 17.87
C SER A 72 31.73 -52.65 18.86
N GLY A 73 32.81 -51.90 18.64
CA GLY A 73 33.23 -50.77 19.50
C GLY A 73 32.85 -49.41 18.88
N THR A 74 32.74 -48.36 19.71
CA THR A 74 32.61 -46.99 19.20
C THR A 74 33.92 -46.58 18.51
N PRO A 75 33.93 -46.29 17.20
CA PRO A 75 35.16 -45.93 16.48
C PRO A 75 35.77 -44.65 17.04
N ASN A 76 37.10 -44.59 17.11
CA ASN A 76 37.81 -43.34 17.36
C ASN A 76 37.90 -42.50 16.06
N TRP A 77 38.28 -41.23 16.16
CA TRP A 77 38.31 -40.30 15.01
C TRP A 77 39.22 -40.76 13.86
N GLU A 78 40.35 -41.39 14.18
CA GLU A 78 41.29 -41.91 13.19
C GLU A 78 40.70 -43.11 12.43
N GLN A 79 39.99 -44.00 13.14
CA GLN A 79 39.25 -45.11 12.55
C GLN A 79 38.12 -44.63 11.65
N LEU A 80 37.42 -43.54 11.99
CA LEU A 80 36.40 -42.93 11.13
C LEU A 80 37.00 -42.40 9.83
N GLY A 81 38.13 -41.69 9.89
CA GLY A 81 38.81 -41.21 8.68
C GLY A 81 39.34 -42.34 7.78
N GLN A 82 39.83 -43.44 8.39
CA GLN A 82 40.23 -44.65 7.66
C GLN A 82 39.02 -45.35 7.01
N ALA A 83 37.89 -45.43 7.71
CA ALA A 83 36.64 -45.96 7.17
C ALA A 83 36.19 -45.18 5.94
N GLU A 84 36.15 -43.85 6.07
CA GLU A 84 35.75 -42.94 4.99
C GLU A 84 36.65 -43.10 3.77
N THR A 85 37.97 -43.14 3.97
CA THR A 85 38.94 -43.34 2.88
C THR A 85 38.74 -44.69 2.20
N HIS A 86 38.45 -45.75 2.96
CA HIS A 86 38.19 -47.08 2.41
C HIS A 86 36.90 -47.11 1.59
N ASP A 87 35.82 -46.53 2.12
CA ASP A 87 34.52 -46.46 1.46
C ASP A 87 34.59 -45.67 0.14
N LEU A 88 35.28 -44.52 0.14
CA LEU A 88 35.49 -43.73 -1.09
C LEU A 88 36.26 -44.50 -2.16
N ASN A 89 37.30 -45.25 -1.76
CA ASN A 89 38.08 -46.09 -2.68
C ASN A 89 37.23 -47.24 -3.24
N LEU A 90 36.42 -47.90 -2.41
CA LEU A 90 35.50 -48.95 -2.85
C LEU A 90 34.42 -48.41 -3.79
N ALA A 91 33.92 -47.21 -3.54
CA ALA A 91 32.96 -46.52 -4.39
C ALA A 91 33.59 -46.02 -5.71
N GLY A 92 34.90 -46.15 -5.89
CA GLY A 92 35.61 -45.72 -7.09
C GLY A 92 35.77 -44.20 -7.23
N ALA A 93 35.60 -43.45 -6.13
CA ALA A 93 35.79 -42.01 -6.12
C ALA A 93 37.26 -41.68 -6.48
N GLN A 94 37.44 -40.73 -7.40
CA GLN A 94 38.75 -40.31 -7.89
C GLN A 94 39.30 -39.18 -7.02
N PRO A 95 40.64 -39.00 -6.93
CA PRO A 95 41.23 -37.83 -6.27
C PRO A 95 40.68 -36.52 -6.84
N VAL A 96 40.28 -35.57 -5.98
CA VAL A 96 39.59 -34.35 -6.40
C VAL A 96 40.41 -33.53 -7.38
N SER A 97 41.72 -33.40 -7.14
CA SER A 97 42.65 -32.70 -8.03
C SER A 97 42.62 -33.25 -9.45
N SER A 98 42.57 -34.58 -9.61
CA SER A 98 42.50 -35.23 -10.92
C SER A 98 41.19 -34.92 -11.64
N VAL A 99 40.08 -34.86 -10.90
CA VAL A 99 38.76 -34.55 -11.47
C VAL A 99 38.69 -33.11 -11.95
N VAL A 100 39.16 -32.17 -11.14
CA VAL A 100 39.22 -30.73 -11.47
C VAL A 100 40.17 -30.48 -12.64
N GLU A 101 41.30 -31.18 -12.71
CA GLU A 101 42.26 -31.04 -13.82
C GLU A 101 41.70 -31.50 -15.17
N LYS A 102 40.93 -32.58 -15.18
CA LYS A 102 40.32 -33.14 -16.40
C LYS A 102 39.17 -32.30 -16.93
N ARG A 103 38.60 -31.39 -16.13
CA ARG A 103 37.32 -30.72 -16.43
C ARG A 103 37.41 -29.22 -16.18
N ALA A 104 37.70 -28.48 -17.25
CA ALA A 104 37.87 -27.03 -17.21
C ALA A 104 36.65 -26.29 -16.62
N TRP A 105 35.43 -26.73 -16.95
CA TRP A 105 34.20 -26.12 -16.44
C TRP A 105 34.04 -26.20 -14.92
N LEU A 106 34.62 -27.22 -14.27
CA LEU A 106 34.54 -27.36 -12.81
C LEU A 106 35.37 -26.28 -12.10
N ARG A 107 36.47 -25.82 -12.70
CA ARG A 107 37.24 -24.67 -12.18
C ARG A 107 36.47 -23.35 -12.28
N VAL A 108 35.68 -23.19 -13.35
CA VAL A 108 34.78 -22.03 -13.47
C VAL A 108 33.75 -22.07 -12.35
N CYS A 109 33.16 -23.24 -12.09
CA CYS A 109 32.24 -23.42 -10.96
C CYS A 109 32.90 -23.10 -9.60
N GLU A 110 34.15 -23.53 -9.36
CA GLU A 110 34.87 -23.23 -8.12
C GLU A 110 35.13 -21.72 -7.94
N LYS A 111 35.47 -21.02 -9.03
CA LYS A 111 35.63 -19.55 -9.03
C LYS A 111 34.31 -18.88 -8.66
N VAL A 112 33.24 -19.19 -9.40
CA VAL A 112 31.90 -18.63 -9.17
C VAL A 112 31.40 -18.93 -7.75
N ALA A 113 31.57 -20.16 -7.25
CA ALA A 113 31.17 -20.52 -5.90
C ALA A 113 31.93 -19.72 -4.83
N THR A 114 33.22 -19.42 -5.07
CA THR A 114 34.02 -18.56 -4.17
C THR A 114 33.52 -17.12 -4.18
N GLU A 115 33.16 -16.59 -5.34
CA GLU A 115 32.64 -15.22 -5.49
C GLU A 115 31.25 -15.05 -4.89
N GLN A 116 30.35 -16.01 -5.13
CA GLN A 116 28.96 -15.96 -4.67
C GLN A 116 28.78 -16.41 -3.21
N GLY A 117 29.67 -17.26 -2.69
CA GLY A 117 29.65 -17.70 -1.30
C GLY A 117 28.40 -18.49 -0.92
N PHE A 118 28.06 -19.53 -1.69
CA PHE A 118 26.86 -20.34 -1.45
C PHE A 118 26.84 -21.00 -0.06
N PHE A 119 25.66 -21.03 0.56
CA PHE A 119 25.45 -21.61 1.88
C PHE A 119 24.49 -22.80 1.81
N HIS A 120 24.94 -23.98 2.27
CA HIS A 120 24.22 -25.24 2.14
C HIS A 120 23.72 -25.71 3.51
N TRP A 121 22.52 -25.27 3.90
CA TRP A 121 21.97 -25.45 5.25
C TRP A 121 22.02 -26.91 5.75
N GLU A 122 21.57 -27.86 4.93
CA GLU A 122 21.51 -29.28 5.29
C GLU A 122 22.90 -29.91 5.43
N LEU A 123 23.91 -29.36 4.75
CA LEU A 123 25.29 -29.82 4.85
C LEU A 123 25.99 -29.20 6.07
N ASP A 124 25.92 -27.87 6.20
CA ASP A 124 26.55 -27.10 7.28
C ASP A 124 25.94 -27.40 8.66
N PHE A 125 24.64 -27.73 8.70
CA PHE A 125 23.90 -28.08 9.91
C PHE A 125 23.37 -29.51 9.89
N ALA A 126 24.09 -30.46 9.27
CA ALA A 126 23.66 -31.86 9.14
C ALA A 126 23.17 -32.48 10.45
N THR A 127 23.81 -32.18 11.59
CA THR A 127 23.39 -32.71 12.91
C THR A 127 22.06 -32.15 13.41
N VAL A 128 21.67 -30.95 12.98
CA VAL A 128 20.37 -30.32 13.28
C VAL A 128 19.29 -30.96 12.41
N PHE A 129 19.54 -31.10 11.11
CA PHE A 129 18.60 -31.74 10.19
C PHE A 129 18.42 -33.23 10.48
N ALA A 130 19.46 -33.92 10.93
CA ALA A 130 19.35 -35.30 11.43
C ALA A 130 18.40 -35.43 12.64
N ARG A 131 18.16 -34.35 13.39
CA ARG A 131 17.19 -34.28 14.50
C ARG A 131 15.83 -33.72 14.07
N GLY A 132 15.65 -33.44 12.79
CA GLY A 132 14.40 -32.95 12.20
C GLY A 132 14.36 -31.45 11.91
N GLY A 133 15.43 -30.69 12.16
CA GLY A 133 15.51 -29.25 11.87
C GLY A 133 15.75 -28.38 13.11
N PHE A 134 15.69 -27.07 12.93
CA PHE A 134 15.92 -26.08 14.00
C PHE A 134 14.71 -25.96 14.93
N ASP A 135 14.96 -26.06 16.24
CA ASP A 135 13.93 -25.82 17.27
C ASP A 135 13.63 -24.33 17.47
N LEU A 136 14.61 -23.46 17.22
CA LEU A 136 14.46 -22.01 17.29
C LEU A 136 15.23 -21.35 16.15
N GLN A 137 14.52 -20.51 15.39
CA GLN A 137 15.13 -19.63 14.39
C GLN A 137 14.72 -18.19 14.69
N VAL A 138 15.66 -17.24 14.60
CA VAL A 138 15.38 -15.82 14.82
C VAL A 138 16.16 -15.01 13.80
N GLY A 139 15.52 -14.04 13.16
CA GLY A 139 16.21 -13.25 12.13
C GLY A 139 15.46 -12.01 11.66
N ASN A 140 16.19 -11.15 10.94
CA ASN A 140 15.67 -10.01 10.21
C ASN A 140 16.07 -10.20 8.73
N PRO A 141 15.28 -10.96 7.94
CA PRO A 141 15.58 -11.18 6.53
C PRO A 141 15.73 -9.87 5.75
N PRO A 142 16.56 -9.82 4.70
CA PRO A 142 16.77 -8.62 3.89
C PRO A 142 15.50 -8.20 3.14
N TRP A 143 15.27 -6.89 3.06
CA TRP A 143 14.08 -6.28 2.44
C TRP A 143 14.39 -5.80 1.02
N VAL A 144 14.94 -6.71 0.20
CA VAL A 144 15.45 -6.39 -1.13
C VAL A 144 14.69 -7.21 -2.17
N ARG A 145 14.30 -6.52 -3.25
CA ARG A 145 13.78 -7.16 -4.44
C ARG A 145 14.91 -7.33 -5.44
N PRO A 146 15.12 -8.52 -5.99
CA PRO A 146 16.15 -8.76 -7.01
C PRO A 146 15.63 -8.22 -8.35
N VAL A 147 15.82 -6.92 -8.59
CA VAL A 147 15.48 -6.26 -9.85
C VAL A 147 16.73 -5.59 -10.38
N VAL A 148 17.01 -5.77 -11.66
CA VAL A 148 18.15 -5.14 -12.32
C VAL A 148 17.93 -3.62 -12.37
N ASP A 149 18.81 -2.88 -11.70
CA ASP A 149 18.89 -1.42 -11.79
C ASP A 149 20.13 -1.01 -12.60
N VAL A 150 19.97 -1.02 -13.93
CA VAL A 150 21.05 -0.66 -14.86
C VAL A 150 21.53 0.78 -14.63
N GLU A 151 20.65 1.70 -14.21
CA GLU A 151 21.06 3.09 -13.98
C GLU A 151 21.99 3.19 -12.76
N SER A 152 21.71 2.43 -11.71
CA SER A 152 22.61 2.33 -10.56
C SER A 152 23.95 1.68 -10.92
N LEU A 153 23.96 0.61 -11.72
CA LEU A 153 25.21 -0.05 -12.14
C LEU A 153 26.07 0.85 -13.04
N LEU A 154 25.43 1.61 -13.95
CA LEU A 154 26.12 2.60 -14.77
C LEU A 154 26.66 3.78 -13.94
N ALA A 155 26.06 4.07 -12.79
CA ALA A 155 26.50 5.17 -11.93
C ALA A 155 27.87 4.93 -11.29
N ASP A 156 28.28 3.66 -11.14
CA ASP A 156 29.60 3.30 -10.62
C ASP A 156 30.73 3.66 -11.61
N GLY A 157 30.44 3.60 -12.92
CA GLY A 157 31.35 4.05 -13.97
C GLY A 157 31.19 5.54 -14.34
N ASP A 158 29.96 6.06 -14.33
CA ASP A 158 29.64 7.44 -14.66
C ASP A 158 28.65 8.05 -13.65
N PRO A 159 29.13 8.86 -12.68
CA PRO A 159 28.29 9.45 -11.63
C PRO A 159 27.12 10.28 -12.15
N TRP A 160 27.12 10.70 -13.42
CA TRP A 160 26.01 11.40 -14.07
C TRP A 160 24.67 10.69 -13.84
N TRP A 161 24.66 9.35 -13.85
CA TRP A 161 23.46 8.55 -13.64
C TRP A 161 22.87 8.68 -12.24
N ALA A 162 23.71 8.89 -11.22
CA ALA A 162 23.25 9.10 -9.84
C ALA A 162 22.87 10.55 -9.53
N VAL A 163 23.58 11.53 -10.10
CA VAL A 163 23.42 12.95 -9.73
C VAL A 163 22.43 13.73 -10.61
N THR A 164 22.13 13.22 -11.81
CA THR A 164 21.25 13.95 -12.74
C THR A 164 19.79 13.67 -12.42
N ALA A 165 19.08 14.71 -11.97
CA ALA A 165 17.68 14.59 -11.63
C ALA A 165 16.77 14.52 -12.87
N LYS A 166 16.15 13.35 -13.10
CA LYS A 166 15.14 13.10 -14.16
C LYS A 166 15.62 13.48 -15.58
N PRO A 167 16.74 12.92 -16.07
CA PRO A 167 17.18 13.14 -17.44
C PRO A 167 16.14 12.60 -18.43
N SER A 168 16.08 13.20 -19.62
CA SER A 168 15.24 12.69 -20.70
C SER A 168 15.75 11.33 -21.18
N GLU A 169 14.86 10.52 -21.74
CA GLU A 169 15.23 9.19 -22.25
C GLU A 169 16.27 9.27 -23.39
N ALA A 170 16.23 10.35 -24.17
CA ALA A 170 17.24 10.63 -25.20
C ALA A 170 18.62 10.92 -24.57
N ALA A 171 18.68 11.73 -23.51
CA ALA A 171 19.92 12.00 -22.80
C ALA A 171 20.46 10.74 -22.10
N LYS A 172 19.57 9.90 -21.55
CA LYS A 172 19.95 8.58 -21.02
C LYS A 172 20.55 7.68 -22.10
N ALA A 173 19.93 7.61 -23.28
CA ALA A 173 20.42 6.79 -24.38
C ALA A 173 21.81 7.23 -24.86
N GLU A 174 22.01 8.54 -25.05
CA GLU A 174 23.31 9.10 -25.44
C GLU A 174 24.37 8.85 -24.37
N ARG A 175 24.03 9.10 -23.10
CA ARG A 175 24.97 8.90 -21.99
C ARG A 175 25.30 7.43 -21.73
N ARG A 176 24.40 6.51 -22.07
CA ARG A 176 24.61 5.07 -21.91
C ARG A 176 25.78 4.59 -22.76
N GLU A 177 25.83 4.99 -24.02
CA GLU A 177 26.94 4.63 -24.91
C GLU A 177 28.27 5.16 -24.38
N VAL A 178 28.27 6.35 -23.79
CA VAL A 178 29.46 6.94 -23.15
C VAL A 178 29.87 6.14 -21.91
N ALA A 179 28.93 5.83 -21.02
CA ALA A 179 29.21 5.10 -19.79
C ALA A 179 29.68 3.66 -20.07
N LEU A 180 29.11 2.98 -21.07
CA LEU A 180 29.53 1.64 -21.48
C LEU A 180 30.87 1.62 -22.23
N ALA A 181 31.34 2.76 -22.74
CA ALA A 181 32.66 2.85 -23.37
C ALA A 181 33.81 2.90 -22.34
N GLU A 182 33.50 3.18 -21.06
CA GLU A 182 34.50 3.15 -19.99
C GLU A 182 34.93 1.70 -19.70
N PRO A 183 36.24 1.41 -19.63
CA PRO A 183 36.74 0.06 -19.36
C PRO A 183 36.19 -0.51 -18.03
N GLY A 184 35.74 -1.77 -18.03
CA GLY A 184 35.22 -2.44 -16.83
C GLY A 184 33.71 -2.26 -16.59
N VAL A 185 33.07 -1.23 -17.19
CA VAL A 185 31.66 -0.92 -16.92
C VAL A 185 30.73 -1.95 -17.57
N VAL A 186 31.07 -2.43 -18.77
CA VAL A 186 30.28 -3.47 -19.44
C VAL A 186 30.28 -4.75 -18.61
N GLU A 187 31.44 -5.21 -18.14
CA GLU A 187 31.53 -6.39 -17.28
C GLU A 187 30.72 -6.18 -15.99
N HIS A 188 30.93 -5.06 -15.29
CA HIS A 188 30.22 -4.75 -14.04
C HIS A 188 28.69 -4.72 -14.21
N VAL A 189 28.19 -4.10 -15.28
CA VAL A 189 26.75 -4.06 -15.57
C VAL A 189 26.22 -5.46 -15.88
N LEU A 190 26.94 -6.26 -16.65
CA LEU A 190 26.53 -7.63 -16.97
C LEU A 190 26.54 -8.53 -15.73
N ASP A 191 27.56 -8.45 -14.90
CA ASP A 191 27.70 -9.25 -13.68
C ASP A 191 26.61 -8.89 -12.66
N GLY A 192 26.44 -7.59 -12.36
CA GLY A 192 25.38 -7.12 -11.46
C GLY A 192 23.97 -7.41 -12.00
N SER A 193 23.77 -7.36 -13.32
CA SER A 193 22.50 -7.76 -13.94
C SER A 193 22.26 -9.27 -13.84
N THR A 194 23.30 -10.07 -13.99
CA THR A 194 23.23 -11.54 -13.88
C THR A 194 22.86 -11.93 -12.46
N GLU A 195 23.52 -11.37 -11.44
CA GLU A 195 23.22 -11.64 -10.03
C GLU A 195 21.75 -11.38 -9.69
N ALA A 196 21.24 -10.19 -10.04
CA ALA A 196 19.85 -9.84 -9.76
C ALA A 196 18.85 -10.68 -10.57
N SER A 197 19.17 -11.03 -11.82
CA SER A 197 18.28 -11.84 -12.66
C SER A 197 18.20 -13.28 -12.16
N VAL A 198 19.35 -13.91 -11.89
CA VAL A 198 19.43 -15.29 -11.39
C VAL A 198 18.72 -15.43 -10.06
N LEU A 199 18.94 -14.50 -9.12
CA LEU A 199 18.25 -14.52 -7.84
C LEU A 199 16.73 -14.36 -8.00
N GLY A 200 16.30 -13.53 -8.95
CA GLY A 200 14.89 -13.40 -9.33
C GLY A 200 14.30 -14.69 -9.86
N ASP A 201 15.01 -15.38 -10.75
CA ASP A 201 14.58 -16.64 -11.36
C ASP A 201 14.53 -17.79 -10.34
N VAL A 202 15.56 -17.92 -9.48
CA VAL A 202 15.59 -18.93 -8.41
C VAL A 202 14.42 -18.76 -7.44
N LEU A 203 14.14 -17.53 -7.00
CA LEU A 203 12.99 -17.25 -6.14
C LEU A 203 11.64 -17.40 -6.85
N GLY A 204 11.64 -17.30 -8.18
CA GLY A 204 10.48 -17.55 -9.03
C GLY A 204 10.24 -19.03 -9.36
N ASP A 205 11.21 -19.90 -9.10
CA ASP A 205 11.09 -21.33 -9.39
C ASP A 205 10.07 -22.00 -8.45
N SER A 206 8.99 -22.50 -9.04
CA SER A 206 7.89 -23.11 -8.28
C SER A 206 8.25 -24.47 -7.65
N THR A 207 9.36 -25.09 -8.05
CA THR A 207 9.82 -26.36 -7.49
C THR A 207 10.58 -26.11 -6.19
N ALA A 208 11.47 -25.12 -6.19
CA ALA A 208 12.23 -24.68 -5.02
C ALA A 208 11.38 -23.87 -4.03
N TYR A 209 10.50 -23.00 -4.54
CA TYR A 209 9.68 -22.10 -3.75
C TYR A 209 8.19 -22.20 -4.10
N PRO A 210 7.53 -23.36 -3.82
CA PRO A 210 6.14 -23.61 -4.23
C PRO A 210 5.12 -22.65 -3.61
N VAL A 211 5.47 -22.02 -2.47
CA VAL A 211 4.60 -21.06 -1.78
C VAL A 211 4.75 -19.64 -2.31
N LEU A 212 5.77 -19.35 -3.13
CA LEU A 212 6.04 -18.03 -3.66
C LEU A 212 5.38 -17.86 -5.02
N THR A 213 4.56 -16.81 -5.12
CA THR A 213 3.90 -16.41 -6.36
C THR A 213 4.00 -14.89 -6.51
N GLY A 214 4.15 -14.43 -7.75
CA GLY A 214 4.28 -12.99 -8.05
C GLY A 214 5.74 -12.53 -8.11
N GLN A 215 5.96 -11.23 -7.83
CA GLN A 215 7.31 -10.68 -7.91
C GLN A 215 8.20 -11.20 -6.77
N PRO A 216 9.44 -11.64 -7.06
CA PRO A 216 10.40 -12.08 -6.04
C PRO A 216 10.70 -11.00 -5.01
N ASP A 217 10.86 -11.43 -3.75
CA ASP A 217 11.30 -10.58 -2.64
C ASP A 217 12.06 -11.47 -1.65
N LEU A 218 13.29 -11.10 -1.29
CA LEU A 218 14.19 -11.98 -0.54
C LEU A 218 13.59 -12.41 0.80
N TYR A 219 12.91 -11.51 1.52
CA TYR A 219 12.34 -11.87 2.82
C TYR A 219 11.32 -13.02 2.71
N ARG A 220 10.59 -13.12 1.58
CA ARG A 220 9.62 -14.18 1.33
C ARG A 220 10.32 -15.53 1.10
N GLY A 221 11.48 -15.52 0.42
CA GLY A 221 12.37 -16.67 0.30
C GLY A 221 12.84 -17.16 1.66
N PHE A 222 13.36 -16.26 2.50
CA PHE A 222 13.77 -16.58 3.87
C PHE A 222 12.63 -17.09 4.74
N MET A 223 11.40 -16.58 4.59
CA MET A 223 10.22 -17.13 5.28
C MET A 223 10.00 -18.59 4.90
N SER A 224 10.00 -18.90 3.60
CA SER A 224 9.84 -20.27 3.10
C SER A 224 10.94 -21.20 3.64
N GLN A 225 12.19 -20.76 3.59
CA GLN A 225 13.32 -21.54 4.11
C GLN A 225 13.24 -21.75 5.62
N ALA A 226 12.89 -20.71 6.38
CA ALA A 226 12.73 -20.82 7.83
C ALA A 226 11.63 -21.83 8.21
N TRP A 227 10.60 -22.00 7.38
CA TRP A 227 9.59 -23.05 7.59
C TRP A 227 10.10 -24.43 7.22
N ASN A 228 10.83 -24.56 6.12
CA ASN A 228 11.40 -25.83 5.66
C ASN A 228 12.47 -26.37 6.61
N HIS A 229 13.26 -25.48 7.21
CA HIS A 229 14.34 -25.86 8.12
C HIS A 229 13.86 -26.03 9.57
N ALA A 230 12.60 -25.74 9.89
CA ALA A 230 12.09 -25.87 11.26
C ALA A 230 11.84 -27.32 11.65
N SER A 231 12.15 -27.68 12.90
CA SER A 231 11.71 -28.96 13.47
C SER A 231 10.18 -29.02 13.58
N PRO A 232 9.56 -30.21 13.71
CA PRO A 232 8.11 -30.33 13.86
C PRO A 232 7.52 -29.55 15.04
N THR A 233 8.34 -29.24 16.05
CA THR A 233 7.99 -28.42 17.22
C THR A 233 8.69 -27.06 17.23
N GLY A 234 9.44 -26.73 16.17
CA GLY A 234 10.26 -25.55 16.07
C GLY A 234 9.45 -24.26 15.98
N ILE A 235 10.08 -23.17 16.41
CA ILE A 235 9.52 -21.82 16.36
C ILE A 235 10.47 -20.88 15.63
N SER A 236 9.91 -20.10 14.69
CA SER A 236 10.68 -19.11 13.93
C SER A 236 10.15 -17.70 14.20
N GLY A 237 11.00 -16.81 14.70
CA GLY A 237 10.69 -15.40 14.95
C GLY A 237 11.39 -14.50 13.93
N LEU A 238 10.63 -13.91 13.01
CA LEU A 238 11.20 -13.09 11.93
C LEU A 238 10.70 -11.64 11.98
N ILE A 239 11.59 -10.70 11.70
CA ILE A 239 11.27 -9.29 11.48
C ILE A 239 11.34 -9.02 9.99
N HIS A 240 10.22 -8.71 9.35
CA HIS A 240 10.22 -8.45 7.90
C HIS A 240 9.06 -7.56 7.46
N MET A 241 9.09 -7.17 6.18
CA MET A 241 7.99 -6.47 5.53
C MET A 241 6.72 -7.31 5.48
N GLU A 242 5.57 -6.64 5.43
CA GLU A 242 4.25 -7.29 5.53
C GLU A 242 3.52 -7.39 4.19
N SER A 243 4.21 -7.14 3.07
CA SER A 243 3.57 -7.04 1.75
C SER A 243 2.78 -8.30 1.37
N HIS A 244 3.23 -9.49 1.78
CA HIS A 244 2.53 -10.74 1.53
C HIS A 244 1.11 -10.76 2.11
N PHE A 245 0.83 -10.07 3.23
CA PHE A 245 -0.51 -10.02 3.84
C PHE A 245 -1.54 -9.24 3.03
N THR A 246 -1.15 -8.36 2.11
CA THR A 246 -2.09 -7.54 1.32
C THR A 246 -1.96 -7.68 -0.18
N ASP A 247 -0.82 -8.13 -0.68
CA ASP A 247 -0.52 -8.31 -2.11
C ASP A 247 -1.43 -9.37 -2.74
N GLU A 248 -2.29 -9.00 -3.68
CA GLU A 248 -3.25 -9.91 -4.33
C GLU A 248 -2.59 -11.17 -4.92
N LYS A 249 -1.34 -11.08 -5.40
CA LYS A 249 -0.59 -12.20 -5.99
C LYS A 249 0.03 -13.16 -4.98
N ALA A 250 0.05 -12.82 -3.69
CA ALA A 250 0.66 -13.63 -2.63
C ALA A 250 -0.34 -14.55 -1.91
N SER A 251 -1.40 -15.01 -2.58
CA SER A 251 -2.48 -15.80 -1.97
C SER A 251 -2.02 -17.11 -1.35
N THR A 252 -1.21 -17.90 -2.07
CA THR A 252 -0.64 -19.16 -1.58
C THR A 252 0.23 -18.93 -0.35
N LEU A 253 1.14 -17.95 -0.42
CA LEU A 253 2.00 -17.58 0.70
C LEU A 253 1.19 -17.16 1.93
N ARG A 254 0.14 -16.35 1.75
CA ARG A 254 -0.74 -15.95 2.87
C ARG A 254 -1.43 -17.12 3.53
N GLU A 255 -1.98 -18.03 2.73
CA GLU A 255 -2.67 -19.20 3.27
C GLU A 255 -1.73 -20.03 4.15
N GLU A 256 -0.54 -20.33 3.65
CA GLU A 256 0.48 -21.07 4.40
C GLU A 256 0.97 -20.30 5.63
N THR A 257 1.11 -18.98 5.52
CA THR A 257 1.43 -18.09 6.63
C THR A 257 0.37 -18.19 7.73
N TYR A 258 -0.92 -18.06 7.43
CA TYR A 258 -1.98 -18.03 8.47
C TYR A 258 -2.06 -19.31 9.29
N ARG A 259 -1.72 -20.46 8.71
CA ARG A 259 -1.70 -21.73 9.42
C ARG A 259 -0.48 -21.86 10.35
N ARG A 260 0.66 -21.29 9.96
CA ARG A 260 1.92 -21.30 10.72
C ARG A 260 2.03 -20.18 11.74
N LEU A 261 1.34 -19.06 11.54
CA LEU A 261 1.41 -17.90 12.41
C LEU A 261 0.92 -18.23 13.82
N ARG A 262 1.59 -17.67 14.82
CA ARG A 262 1.27 -17.77 16.24
C ARG A 262 1.07 -16.40 16.85
N ARG A 263 1.93 -15.45 16.44
CA ARG A 263 1.89 -14.05 16.85
C ARG A 263 2.27 -13.17 15.68
N HIS A 264 1.60 -12.03 15.58
CA HIS A 264 1.85 -11.02 14.58
C HIS A 264 1.74 -9.64 15.20
N TRP A 265 2.82 -8.88 15.16
CA TRP A 265 2.85 -7.51 15.66
C TRP A 265 3.32 -6.59 14.55
N GLN A 266 2.41 -5.80 13.99
CA GLN A 266 2.75 -4.79 13.01
C GLN A 266 3.21 -3.50 13.71
N TYR A 267 4.31 -2.95 13.21
CA TYR A 267 4.87 -1.68 13.64
C TYR A 267 5.01 -0.70 12.47
N ILE A 268 4.82 0.58 12.77
CA ILE A 268 5.17 1.71 11.89
C ILE A 268 6.41 2.37 12.48
N ASN A 269 7.46 2.59 11.67
CA ASN A 269 8.76 3.10 12.13
C ASN A 269 8.78 4.60 12.51
N GLU A 270 7.69 5.14 13.05
CA GLU A 270 7.56 6.56 13.42
C GLU A 270 8.56 6.97 14.51
N LEU A 271 8.88 6.07 15.44
CA LEU A 271 9.91 6.28 16.45
C LEU A 271 11.34 6.08 15.93
N ARG A 272 11.50 5.73 14.64
CA ARG A 272 12.78 5.45 14.00
C ARG A 272 13.64 4.45 14.78
N LEU A 273 13.02 3.33 15.20
CA LEU A 273 13.73 2.22 15.84
C LEU A 273 14.72 1.56 14.87
N PHE A 274 14.44 1.66 13.57
CA PHE A 274 15.35 1.31 12.47
C PHE A 274 15.72 2.55 11.66
N ASP A 275 16.93 2.56 11.07
CA ASP A 275 17.41 3.65 10.19
C ASP A 275 16.84 3.51 8.77
N ILE A 276 15.51 3.61 8.69
CA ILE A 276 14.72 3.56 7.47
C ILE A 276 13.67 4.66 7.53
N HIS A 277 13.01 4.95 6.40
CA HIS A 277 11.98 5.97 6.38
C HIS A 277 10.89 5.71 7.43
N HIS A 278 10.55 6.73 8.22
CA HIS A 278 9.66 6.63 9.38
C HIS A 278 8.25 6.07 9.08
N LEU A 279 7.79 6.16 7.83
CA LEU A 279 6.50 5.59 7.39
C LEU A 279 6.57 4.11 6.97
N VAL A 280 7.76 3.49 6.98
CA VAL A 280 7.89 2.07 6.63
C VAL A 280 7.22 1.22 7.70
N THR A 281 6.45 0.24 7.24
CA THR A 281 5.73 -0.72 8.09
C THR A 281 6.44 -2.07 8.05
N TYR A 282 6.60 -2.71 9.21
CA TYR A 282 7.24 -4.01 9.37
C TYR A 282 6.53 -4.82 10.46
N GLY A 283 6.67 -6.14 10.40
CA GLY A 283 6.04 -7.07 11.33
C GLY A 283 7.06 -7.89 12.10
N VAL A 284 6.79 -8.11 13.38
CA VAL A 284 7.40 -9.21 14.15
C VAL A 284 6.45 -10.41 14.07
N ASN A 285 6.89 -11.46 13.39
CA ASN A 285 6.11 -12.63 13.09
C ASN A 285 6.69 -13.85 13.79
N VAL A 286 5.84 -14.57 14.54
CA VAL A 286 6.21 -15.83 15.18
C VAL A 286 5.48 -16.95 14.48
N TYR A 287 6.22 -17.84 13.86
CA TYR A 287 5.75 -19.02 13.15
C TYR A 287 6.00 -20.29 13.97
N GLY A 288 5.17 -21.30 13.75
CA GLY A 288 5.40 -22.67 14.19
C GLY A 288 4.84 -23.65 13.17
N SER A 289 4.62 -24.89 13.58
CA SER A 289 4.09 -25.95 12.70
C SER A 289 2.77 -25.62 12.01
N ASP A 290 2.48 -26.29 10.90
CA ASP A 290 1.17 -26.16 10.24
C ASP A 290 0.03 -26.64 11.17
N ARG A 291 -1.05 -25.85 11.28
CA ARG A 291 -2.25 -26.18 12.06
C ARG A 291 -3.45 -25.34 11.62
N LYS A 292 -4.63 -25.64 12.19
CA LYS A 292 -5.80 -24.77 12.04
C LYS A 292 -5.48 -23.32 12.46
N VAL A 293 -5.90 -22.36 11.64
CA VAL A 293 -5.67 -20.92 11.85
C VAL A 293 -6.04 -20.49 13.27
N GLY A 294 -5.07 -19.89 13.95
CA GLY A 294 -5.22 -19.37 15.31
C GLY A 294 -3.97 -18.66 15.77
N PHE A 295 -4.00 -17.33 15.79
CA PHE A 295 -2.88 -16.49 16.22
C PHE A 295 -3.34 -15.23 16.94
N VAL A 296 -2.42 -14.59 17.65
CA VAL A 296 -2.63 -13.29 18.29
C VAL A 296 -2.05 -12.19 17.40
N HIS A 297 -2.80 -11.12 17.23
CA HIS A 297 -2.50 -10.03 16.32
C HIS A 297 -2.64 -8.69 17.01
N ALA A 298 -1.77 -7.74 16.69
CA ALA A 298 -2.00 -6.32 16.94
C ALA A 298 -1.39 -5.49 15.80
N ALA A 299 -2.07 -4.39 15.47
CA ALA A 299 -1.73 -3.51 14.35
C ALA A 299 -1.44 -2.08 14.78
N SER A 300 -0.78 -1.33 13.88
CA SER A 300 -0.45 0.10 14.05
C SER A 300 0.27 0.41 15.37
N LEU A 301 1.23 -0.42 15.75
CA LEU A 301 2.06 -0.20 16.93
C LEU A 301 3.27 0.68 16.56
N TYR A 302 3.86 1.31 17.58
CA TYR A 302 5.05 2.15 17.42
C TYR A 302 6.25 1.65 18.22
N HIS A 303 5.99 0.92 19.31
CA HIS A 303 7.00 0.41 20.22
C HIS A 303 6.64 -1.00 20.71
N PRO A 304 7.60 -1.95 20.78
CA PRO A 304 7.32 -3.34 21.14
C PRO A 304 6.77 -3.53 22.56
N ASP A 305 7.22 -2.71 23.52
CA ASP A 305 6.74 -2.75 24.91
C ASP A 305 5.21 -2.59 25.04
N THR A 306 4.57 -1.86 24.12
CA THR A 306 3.12 -1.68 24.10
C THR A 306 2.36 -3.02 24.07
N VAL A 307 2.88 -4.02 23.36
CA VAL A 307 2.28 -5.36 23.31
C VAL A 307 2.33 -6.03 24.68
N GLY A 308 3.52 -6.05 25.30
CA GLY A 308 3.74 -6.68 26.59
C GLY A 308 2.89 -6.08 27.70
N ARG A 309 2.74 -4.74 27.71
CA ARG A 309 1.85 -4.04 28.66
C ARG A 309 0.37 -4.24 28.33
N SER A 310 -0.01 -4.37 27.06
CA SER A 310 -1.41 -4.58 26.66
C SER A 310 -1.96 -5.94 27.11
N PHE A 311 -1.13 -6.99 27.13
CA PHE A 311 -1.52 -8.29 27.69
C PHE A 311 -1.84 -8.26 29.19
N LYS A 312 -1.28 -7.28 29.93
CA LYS A 312 -1.48 -7.13 31.37
C LYS A 312 -2.58 -6.13 31.72
N HIS A 313 -3.18 -5.49 30.72
CA HIS A 313 -4.20 -4.47 30.90
C HIS A 313 -5.57 -5.11 31.16
N ASP A 314 -6.39 -4.51 32.03
CA ASP A 314 -7.69 -5.05 32.46
C ASP A 314 -8.85 -4.78 31.50
N GLY A 315 -8.64 -3.87 30.55
CA GLY A 315 -9.62 -3.49 29.51
C GLY A 315 -10.51 -2.31 29.91
N SER A 316 -10.21 -1.64 31.02
CA SER A 316 -10.91 -0.44 31.47
C SER A 316 -10.39 0.84 30.79
N GLY A 317 -11.22 1.89 30.76
CA GLY A 317 -10.83 3.19 30.23
C GLY A 317 -11.04 3.35 28.72
N GLU A 318 -10.42 4.38 28.16
CA GLU A 318 -10.58 4.75 26.76
C GLU A 318 -9.76 3.84 25.84
N GLU A 319 -10.40 3.28 24.82
CA GLU A 319 -9.69 2.49 23.80
C GLU A 319 -8.70 3.35 23.01
N PRO A 320 -7.49 2.84 22.75
CA PRO A 320 -6.46 3.58 22.03
C PRO A 320 -6.78 3.74 20.55
N GLY A 321 -6.24 4.82 19.96
CA GLY A 321 -6.26 5.10 18.52
C GLY A 321 -4.87 5.05 17.91
N VAL A 322 -4.72 5.65 16.72
CA VAL A 322 -3.39 5.91 16.10
C VAL A 322 -2.63 6.96 16.92
N LYS A 323 -3.37 7.96 17.41
CA LYS A 323 -2.85 9.05 18.22
C LYS A 323 -3.65 9.21 19.50
N ASP A 324 -2.95 9.65 20.56
CA ASP A 324 -3.57 9.95 21.84
C ASP A 324 -4.26 11.33 21.84
N ASN A 325 -4.93 11.67 22.94
CA ASN A 325 -5.60 12.97 23.09
C ASN A 325 -4.63 14.16 23.12
N ARG A 326 -3.32 13.91 23.18
CA ARG A 326 -2.22 14.88 23.10
C ARG A 326 -1.49 14.83 21.74
N GLY A 327 -2.08 14.18 20.73
CA GLY A 327 -1.62 14.17 19.35
C GLY A 327 -0.27 13.48 19.14
N ASN A 328 0.20 12.77 20.17
CA ASN A 328 1.36 11.89 20.07
C ASN A 328 0.89 10.54 19.55
N TRP A 329 1.81 9.78 18.97
CA TRP A 329 1.56 8.39 18.61
C TRP A 329 1.11 7.60 19.84
N ASP A 330 -0.06 6.98 19.78
CA ASP A 330 -0.68 6.36 20.95
C ASP A 330 0.09 5.07 21.32
N GLN A 331 0.86 5.15 22.41
CA GLN A 331 1.61 4.03 22.97
C GLN A 331 0.98 3.52 24.28
N ARG A 332 -0.27 3.93 24.58
CA ARG A 332 -0.99 3.42 25.76
C ARG A 332 -1.29 1.94 25.57
N PRO A 333 -1.03 1.10 26.59
CA PRO A 333 -1.41 -0.29 26.55
C PRO A 333 -2.92 -0.39 26.74
N HIS A 334 -3.55 -1.34 26.05
CA HIS A 334 -4.96 -1.64 26.27
C HIS A 334 -5.26 -3.06 25.79
N LEU A 335 -6.11 -3.78 26.51
CA LEU A 335 -6.48 -5.15 26.18
C LEU A 335 -7.09 -5.25 24.77
N SER A 336 -7.86 -4.24 24.35
CA SER A 336 -8.50 -4.21 23.01
C SER A 336 -7.53 -4.09 21.84
N ARG A 337 -6.24 -3.80 22.07
CA ARG A 337 -5.21 -3.87 21.01
C ARG A 337 -4.90 -5.32 20.61
N ILE A 338 -5.10 -6.25 21.54
CA ILE A 338 -4.76 -7.67 21.34
C ILE A 338 -5.98 -8.37 20.74
N GLN A 339 -5.84 -8.77 19.48
CA GLN A 339 -6.88 -9.44 18.71
C GLN A 339 -6.54 -10.92 18.55
N HIS A 340 -7.56 -11.77 18.56
CA HIS A 340 -7.43 -13.21 18.34
C HIS A 340 -7.98 -13.55 16.96
N VAL A 341 -7.09 -13.82 16.01
CA VAL A 341 -7.48 -14.17 14.65
C VAL A 341 -7.72 -15.67 14.57
N LYS A 342 -8.94 -16.02 14.18
CA LYS A 342 -9.41 -17.39 13.94
C LYS A 342 -10.04 -17.46 12.55
N GLU A 343 -10.47 -18.65 12.16
CA GLU A 343 -11.26 -18.86 10.93
C GLU A 343 -12.44 -17.88 10.78
N SER A 344 -13.20 -17.64 11.85
CA SER A 344 -14.33 -16.69 11.82
C SER A 344 -13.88 -15.26 11.49
N THR A 345 -12.71 -14.85 11.97
CA THR A 345 -12.12 -13.53 11.69
C THR A 345 -11.68 -13.44 10.23
N LEU A 346 -11.04 -14.49 9.69
CA LEU A 346 -10.67 -14.53 8.28
C LEU A 346 -11.90 -14.52 7.35
N ARG A 347 -12.98 -15.23 7.72
CA ARG A 347 -14.25 -15.15 6.97
C ARG A 347 -14.83 -13.75 6.98
N LEU A 348 -14.76 -13.06 8.11
CA LEU A 348 -15.16 -11.66 8.17
C LEU A 348 -14.31 -10.78 7.25
N TRP A 349 -12.97 -10.95 7.26
CA TRP A 349 -12.10 -10.21 6.35
C TRP A 349 -12.41 -10.51 4.89
N GLN A 350 -12.70 -11.77 4.56
CA GLN A 350 -13.15 -12.18 3.23
C GLN A 350 -14.42 -11.43 2.82
N GLU A 351 -15.43 -11.36 3.69
CA GLU A 351 -16.69 -10.65 3.43
C GLU A 351 -16.47 -9.14 3.27
N VAL A 352 -15.66 -8.53 4.15
CA VAL A 352 -15.33 -7.10 4.08
C VAL A 352 -14.63 -6.77 2.77
N LEU A 353 -13.61 -7.56 2.41
CA LEU A 353 -12.74 -7.32 1.28
C LEU A 353 -13.24 -7.94 -0.03
N GLY A 354 -14.30 -8.75 -0.01
CA GLY A 354 -14.79 -9.49 -1.17
C GLY A 354 -13.73 -10.40 -1.78
N ALA A 355 -12.97 -11.13 -0.94
CA ALA A 355 -11.95 -12.07 -1.40
C ALA A 355 -12.58 -13.41 -1.82
N GLU A 356 -11.95 -14.10 -2.78
CA GLU A 356 -12.47 -15.38 -3.31
C GLU A 356 -12.47 -16.48 -2.25
N SER A 357 -11.43 -16.53 -1.42
CA SER A 357 -11.30 -17.48 -0.32
C SER A 357 -10.98 -16.76 0.99
N TRP A 358 -11.54 -17.26 2.09
CA TRP A 358 -11.16 -16.84 3.43
C TRP A 358 -9.78 -17.36 3.85
N THR A 359 -9.29 -18.46 3.27
CA THR A 359 -7.99 -19.05 3.64
C THR A 359 -6.82 -18.17 3.24
N SER A 360 -6.99 -17.37 2.17
CA SER A 360 -5.98 -16.48 1.61
C SER A 360 -6.46 -15.03 1.51
N THR A 361 -7.51 -14.67 2.26
CA THR A 361 -8.02 -13.29 2.30
C THR A 361 -6.89 -12.34 2.73
N PRO A 362 -6.81 -11.11 2.18
CA PRO A 362 -5.87 -10.13 2.71
C PRO A 362 -6.15 -9.80 4.18
N MET A 363 -5.09 -9.45 4.91
CA MET A 363 -5.19 -9.04 6.31
C MET A 363 -5.86 -7.66 6.42
N VAL A 364 -6.69 -7.51 7.44
CA VAL A 364 -7.30 -6.24 7.83
C VAL A 364 -6.63 -5.73 9.10
N TYR A 365 -6.12 -4.51 9.05
CA TYR A 365 -5.42 -3.84 10.15
C TYR A 365 -6.36 -2.88 10.85
N THR A 366 -6.70 -3.18 12.10
CA THR A 366 -7.49 -2.29 12.98
C THR A 366 -6.77 -2.11 14.30
N VAL A 367 -6.82 -0.90 14.86
CA VAL A 367 -6.12 -0.58 16.12
C VAL A 367 -6.80 -1.20 17.34
N ASN A 368 -8.12 -1.38 17.28
CA ASN A 368 -8.93 -1.84 18.39
C ASN A 368 -10.16 -2.65 17.92
N LEU A 369 -10.77 -3.35 18.87
CA LEU A 369 -11.94 -4.20 18.63
C LEU A 369 -13.18 -3.42 18.17
N ALA A 370 -13.35 -2.16 18.58
CA ALA A 370 -14.45 -1.32 18.13
C ALA A 370 -14.40 -1.07 16.61
N ALA A 371 -13.21 -0.79 16.07
CA ALA A 371 -13.00 -0.63 14.63
C ALA A 371 -13.29 -1.92 13.84
N GLU A 372 -12.88 -3.09 14.36
CA GLU A 372 -13.21 -4.39 13.75
C GLU A 372 -14.73 -4.64 13.69
N ARG A 373 -15.45 -4.32 14.77
CA ARG A 373 -16.92 -4.41 14.81
C ARG A 373 -17.59 -3.48 13.80
N THR A 374 -17.05 -2.28 13.61
CA THR A 374 -17.54 -1.34 12.58
C THR A 374 -17.37 -1.95 11.18
N LEU A 375 -16.21 -2.52 10.85
CA LEU A 375 -16.01 -3.22 9.57
C LEU A 375 -16.97 -4.39 9.38
N ALA A 376 -17.24 -5.16 10.45
CA ALA A 376 -18.19 -6.24 10.42
C ALA A 376 -19.60 -5.79 10.04
N ARG A 377 -20.06 -4.63 10.55
CA ARG A 377 -21.35 -4.06 10.16
C ARG A 377 -21.35 -3.60 8.71
N LEU A 378 -20.30 -2.89 8.28
CA LEU A 378 -20.16 -2.41 6.91
C LEU A 378 -20.13 -3.54 5.88
N SER A 379 -19.61 -4.72 6.24
CA SER A 379 -19.55 -5.87 5.35
C SER A 379 -20.93 -6.36 4.86
N LYS A 380 -21.98 -6.11 5.65
CA LYS A 380 -23.35 -6.54 5.40
C LYS A 380 -24.15 -5.54 4.55
N ALA A 381 -23.60 -4.36 4.29
CA ALA A 381 -24.26 -3.34 3.49
C ALA A 381 -24.28 -3.72 1.99
N HIS A 382 -25.21 -3.12 1.25
CA HIS A 382 -25.16 -3.13 -0.21
C HIS A 382 -23.82 -2.57 -0.69
N ARG A 383 -23.34 -3.04 -1.84
CA ARG A 383 -22.04 -2.62 -2.38
C ARG A 383 -22.23 -1.72 -3.59
N ALA A 384 -21.34 -0.76 -3.79
CA ALA A 384 -21.38 0.15 -4.95
C ALA A 384 -21.43 -0.59 -6.31
N SER A 385 -20.82 -1.78 -6.40
CA SER A 385 -20.87 -2.67 -7.57
C SER A 385 -22.28 -3.12 -7.96
N SER A 386 -23.25 -3.11 -7.02
CA SER A 386 -24.66 -3.40 -7.33
C SER A 386 -25.27 -2.41 -8.32
N LEU A 387 -24.71 -1.21 -8.45
CA LEU A 387 -25.15 -0.18 -9.39
C LEU A 387 -24.67 -0.41 -10.83
N ARG A 388 -23.92 -1.49 -11.11
CA ARG A 388 -23.34 -1.81 -12.44
C ARG A 388 -22.51 -0.64 -12.99
N LEU A 389 -21.52 -0.22 -12.20
CA LEU A 389 -20.64 0.91 -12.51
C LEU A 389 -19.90 0.71 -13.84
N GLU A 390 -19.88 1.74 -14.68
CA GLU A 390 -18.99 1.80 -15.84
C GLU A 390 -17.75 2.61 -15.51
N PHE A 391 -16.56 2.06 -15.78
CA PHE A 391 -15.28 2.58 -15.31
C PHE A 391 -14.46 3.23 -16.42
N SER A 392 -13.68 4.25 -16.07
CA SER A 392 -12.70 4.88 -16.95
C SER A 392 -11.41 5.16 -16.19
N ALA A 393 -10.30 4.63 -16.70
CA ALA A 393 -8.95 4.94 -16.22
C ALA A 393 -8.46 6.32 -16.67
N GLY A 394 -9.14 6.93 -17.65
CA GLY A 394 -8.69 8.16 -18.29
C GLY A 394 -7.48 7.93 -19.21
N TRP A 395 -6.76 9.01 -19.51
CA TRP A 395 -5.59 8.96 -20.39
C TRP A 395 -4.34 8.48 -19.67
N HIS A 396 -3.54 7.64 -20.34
CA HIS A 396 -2.22 7.27 -19.88
C HIS A 396 -1.21 8.38 -20.20
N GLU A 397 -0.68 9.03 -19.16
CA GLU A 397 0.05 10.31 -19.28
C GLU A 397 1.24 10.29 -20.25
N ARG A 398 2.03 9.21 -20.27
CA ARG A 398 3.15 9.04 -21.21
C ARG A 398 2.67 8.58 -22.59
N ALA A 399 2.13 7.37 -22.67
CA ALA A 399 1.75 6.73 -23.93
C ALA A 399 0.74 7.55 -24.78
N ASP A 400 -0.30 8.13 -24.20
CA ASP A 400 -1.31 8.84 -24.99
C ASP A 400 -0.87 10.26 -25.38
N ARG A 401 0.07 10.84 -24.64
CA ARG A 401 0.75 12.07 -25.04
C ARG A 401 1.71 11.81 -26.20
N GLU A 402 2.47 10.71 -26.17
CA GLU A 402 3.34 10.27 -27.28
C GLU A 402 2.51 9.97 -28.56
N ARG A 403 1.30 9.44 -28.41
CA ARG A 403 0.32 9.25 -29.51
C ARG A 403 -0.38 10.54 -29.96
N GLY A 404 -0.03 11.69 -29.40
CA GLY A 404 -0.58 12.99 -29.79
C GLY A 404 -2.05 13.22 -29.40
N ARG A 405 -2.58 12.50 -28.41
CA ARG A 405 -3.98 12.67 -27.95
C ARG A 405 -4.18 14.00 -27.22
N PHE A 406 -3.18 14.47 -26.50
CA PHE A 406 -3.21 15.75 -25.78
C PHE A 406 -1.80 16.33 -25.64
N VAL A 407 -1.72 17.63 -25.36
CA VAL A 407 -0.47 18.38 -25.23
C VAL A 407 -0.37 19.10 -23.88
N SER A 408 0.85 19.40 -23.45
CA SER A 408 1.13 20.24 -22.28
C SER A 408 0.95 21.70 -22.65
N LYS A 409 -0.17 22.30 -22.23
CA LYS A 409 -0.52 23.70 -22.44
C LYS A 409 -1.27 24.20 -21.20
N TRP A 410 -0.57 24.95 -20.36
CA TRP A 410 -1.16 25.56 -19.16
C TRP A 410 -2.22 26.59 -19.52
N GLY A 411 -3.27 26.66 -18.70
CA GLY A 411 -4.23 27.75 -18.68
C GLY A 411 -5.61 27.28 -18.27
N GLU A 412 -6.56 28.20 -18.23
CA GLU A 412 -7.97 27.89 -18.08
C GLU A 412 -8.48 26.99 -19.22
N ALA A 413 -9.43 26.11 -18.93
CA ALA A 413 -10.06 25.23 -19.92
C ALA A 413 -11.57 25.23 -19.75
N LEU A 414 -12.29 25.36 -20.87
CA LEU A 414 -13.68 24.92 -20.94
C LEU A 414 -13.77 23.46 -20.50
N TRP A 415 -14.88 23.04 -19.91
CA TRP A 415 -15.04 21.66 -19.45
C TRP A 415 -14.79 20.62 -20.56
N ARG A 416 -15.20 20.91 -21.81
CA ARG A 416 -14.90 20.09 -22.99
C ARG A 416 -13.42 20.02 -23.40
N ASP A 417 -12.56 20.83 -22.80
CA ASP A 417 -11.12 20.90 -23.05
C ASP A 417 -10.30 20.64 -21.77
N ALA A 418 -10.98 20.42 -20.65
CA ALA A 418 -10.36 20.17 -19.36
C ALA A 418 -9.84 18.74 -19.28
N ILE A 419 -8.56 18.59 -18.95
CA ILE A 419 -7.95 17.32 -18.59
C ILE A 419 -7.48 17.44 -17.14
N LEU A 420 -8.24 16.82 -16.24
CA LEU A 420 -8.05 16.92 -14.80
C LEU A 420 -6.94 16.00 -14.29
N GLN A 421 -6.35 16.42 -13.18
CA GLN A 421 -5.31 15.71 -12.42
C GLN A 421 -5.73 15.63 -10.94
N GLY A 422 -5.15 14.70 -10.18
CA GLY A 422 -5.53 14.44 -8.78
C GLY A 422 -5.75 15.68 -7.90
N PRO A 423 -4.83 16.67 -7.89
CA PRO A 423 -4.97 17.88 -7.06
C PRO A 423 -6.22 18.73 -7.32
N HIS A 424 -6.86 18.62 -8.50
CA HIS A 424 -8.13 19.29 -8.81
C HIS A 424 -9.30 18.77 -7.98
N LEU A 425 -9.17 17.60 -7.34
CA LEU A 425 -10.22 16.96 -6.55
C LEU A 425 -9.80 16.88 -5.07
N TYR A 426 -10.69 17.25 -4.17
CA TYR A 426 -10.65 16.82 -2.76
C TYR A 426 -12.03 16.23 -2.36
N VAL A 427 -12.17 15.76 -1.11
CA VAL A 427 -13.40 15.08 -0.66
C VAL A 427 -14.61 16.00 -0.79
N SER A 428 -15.56 15.63 -1.64
CA SER A 428 -16.73 16.46 -2.01
C SER A 428 -16.35 17.86 -2.49
N HIS A 429 -15.17 18.01 -3.07
CA HIS A 429 -14.58 19.30 -3.39
C HIS A 429 -13.98 19.25 -4.80
N PRO A 430 -14.81 19.28 -5.85
CA PRO A 430 -14.31 19.47 -7.21
C PRO A 430 -13.70 20.87 -7.35
N LEU A 431 -12.76 21.07 -8.27
CA LEU A 431 -12.00 22.31 -8.42
C LEU A 431 -11.22 22.71 -7.15
N TYR A 432 -10.69 21.76 -6.39
CA TYR A 432 -10.00 22.03 -5.13
C TYR A 432 -8.73 22.89 -5.29
N LYS A 433 -7.93 22.61 -6.32
CA LYS A 433 -6.70 23.37 -6.63
C LYS A 433 -6.58 23.64 -8.12
N ALA A 434 -5.91 24.74 -8.43
CA ALA A 434 -5.46 25.12 -9.76
C ALA A 434 -3.95 24.91 -9.90
N VAL A 435 -3.50 24.40 -11.04
CA VAL A 435 -2.06 24.27 -11.33
C VAL A 435 -1.46 25.65 -11.58
N ASN A 436 -0.30 25.93 -11.01
CA ASN A 436 0.39 27.21 -11.23
C ASN A 436 1.05 27.24 -12.62
N ARG A 437 1.18 28.44 -13.21
CA ARG A 437 1.78 28.64 -14.55
C ARG A 437 3.19 28.09 -14.69
N THR A 438 3.92 28.04 -13.58
CA THR A 438 5.28 27.55 -13.49
C THR A 438 5.41 26.04 -13.75
N MET A 439 4.36 25.24 -13.44
CA MET A 439 4.33 23.78 -13.60
C MET A 439 5.62 23.07 -13.14
N ARG A 440 6.27 23.59 -12.08
CA ARG A 440 7.64 23.18 -11.70
C ARG A 440 7.72 21.75 -11.21
N ASN A 441 6.75 21.35 -10.38
CA ASN A 441 6.71 20.03 -9.76
C ASN A 441 5.28 19.66 -9.33
N ASN A 442 5.13 18.47 -8.77
CA ASN A 442 3.86 17.92 -8.30
C ASN A 442 3.21 18.71 -7.14
N ASN A 443 3.93 19.62 -6.48
CA ASN A 443 3.44 20.46 -5.39
C ASN A 443 3.10 21.90 -5.84
N ASP A 444 3.30 22.23 -7.11
CA ASP A 444 3.13 23.58 -7.66
C ASP A 444 1.66 23.91 -7.99
N TRP A 445 0.85 24.04 -6.94
CA TRP A 445 -0.60 24.24 -6.99
C TRP A 445 -1.07 25.30 -6.01
N SER A 446 -2.10 26.05 -6.40
CA SER A 446 -2.78 27.01 -5.52
C SER A 446 -4.19 26.51 -5.18
N SER A 447 -4.62 26.70 -3.93
CA SER A 447 -5.99 26.42 -3.50
C SER A 447 -6.97 27.33 -4.22
N THR A 448 -8.10 26.78 -4.64
CA THR A 448 -9.18 27.56 -5.26
C THR A 448 -9.94 28.35 -4.20
N ASP A 449 -10.22 29.60 -4.50
CA ASP A 449 -11.07 30.46 -3.67
C ASP A 449 -12.55 30.21 -3.97
N PHE A 450 -13.24 29.52 -3.09
CA PHE A 450 -14.66 29.24 -3.28
C PHE A 450 -15.56 30.44 -3.00
N GLU A 451 -15.10 31.42 -2.22
CA GLU A 451 -15.88 32.62 -1.97
C GLU A 451 -15.95 33.50 -3.22
N SER A 452 -14.85 33.56 -3.97
CA SER A 452 -14.76 34.35 -5.21
C SER A 452 -15.01 33.53 -6.48
N LEU A 453 -15.29 32.23 -6.39
CA LEU A 453 -15.48 31.37 -7.56
C LEU A 453 -16.71 31.81 -8.36
N ALA A 454 -16.50 32.26 -9.61
CA ALA A 454 -17.55 32.69 -10.51
C ALA A 454 -18.54 31.58 -10.85
N GLU A 455 -19.76 31.95 -11.26
CA GLU A 455 -20.79 30.97 -11.65
C GLU A 455 -20.34 30.09 -12.82
N ASP A 456 -19.63 30.67 -13.78
CA ASP A 456 -19.07 30.00 -14.95
C ASP A 456 -17.61 29.58 -14.75
N GLY A 457 -17.14 29.52 -13.49
CA GLY A 457 -15.76 29.20 -13.15
C GLY A 457 -15.24 27.92 -13.82
N LEU A 458 -14.05 28.03 -14.40
CA LEU A 458 -13.43 26.98 -15.21
C LEU A 458 -12.17 26.41 -14.52
N PRO A 459 -11.83 25.13 -14.74
CA PRO A 459 -10.58 24.57 -14.25
C PRO A 459 -9.37 25.15 -14.99
N VAL A 460 -8.31 25.44 -14.24
CA VAL A 460 -6.97 25.67 -14.81
C VAL A 460 -6.24 24.33 -14.89
N THR A 461 -5.90 23.89 -16.10
CA THR A 461 -5.28 22.57 -16.34
C THR A 461 -3.91 22.71 -17.02
N ALA A 462 -3.03 21.74 -16.78
CA ALA A 462 -1.72 21.65 -17.44
C ALA A 462 -1.83 21.04 -18.85
N TYR A 463 -2.87 20.24 -19.10
CA TYR A 463 -3.07 19.48 -20.33
C TYR A 463 -4.33 19.94 -21.07
N LYS A 464 -4.27 19.90 -22.41
CA LYS A 464 -5.40 20.19 -23.33
C LYS A 464 -5.49 19.12 -24.43
N PRO A 465 -6.70 18.75 -24.89
CA PRO A 465 -6.88 17.86 -26.04
C PRO A 465 -6.11 18.36 -27.27
N ALA A 466 -5.66 17.41 -28.09
CA ALA A 466 -5.01 17.69 -29.36
C ALA A 466 -5.65 16.85 -30.48
N GLY A 467 -5.48 17.34 -31.71
CA GLY A 467 -6.09 16.72 -32.89
C GLY A 467 -7.59 17.02 -33.03
N ASP A 468 -8.22 16.25 -33.92
CA ASP A 468 -9.66 16.32 -34.18
C ASP A 468 -10.50 15.81 -32.99
N ARG A 469 -11.65 16.45 -32.73
CA ARG A 469 -12.51 16.14 -31.58
C ARG A 469 -13.13 14.76 -31.69
N ALA A 470 -13.65 14.39 -32.86
CA ALA A 470 -14.30 13.09 -33.04
C ALA A 470 -13.29 11.95 -32.82
N SER A 471 -12.07 12.12 -33.33
CA SER A 471 -10.96 11.20 -33.15
C SER A 471 -10.48 11.11 -31.68
N TYR A 472 -10.46 12.24 -30.96
CA TYR A 472 -10.14 12.28 -29.54
C TYR A 472 -11.19 11.54 -28.71
N ASP A 473 -12.47 11.81 -28.97
CA ASP A 473 -13.60 11.24 -28.23
C ASP A 473 -13.74 9.74 -28.49
N ALA A 474 -13.56 9.29 -29.74
CA ALA A 474 -13.58 7.88 -30.11
C ALA A 474 -12.41 7.07 -29.50
N ALA A 475 -11.29 7.73 -29.23
CA ALA A 475 -10.13 7.12 -28.58
C ALA A 475 -10.22 7.13 -27.05
N TYR A 476 -11.15 7.87 -26.47
CA TYR A 476 -11.40 7.86 -25.03
C TYR A 476 -12.19 6.60 -24.62
N THR A 477 -12.36 6.40 -23.31
CA THR A 477 -13.22 5.33 -22.81
C THR A 477 -14.66 5.55 -23.28
N LEU A 478 -15.29 4.50 -23.81
CA LEU A 478 -16.68 4.49 -24.30
C LEU A 478 -17.55 3.65 -23.36
N TRP A 479 -18.74 4.17 -23.04
CA TRP A 479 -19.71 3.60 -22.10
C TRP A 479 -21.09 3.41 -22.73
N GLY A 480 -21.91 2.59 -22.09
CA GLY A 480 -23.26 2.26 -22.54
C GLY A 480 -23.29 1.37 -23.80
N GLU A 481 -24.49 0.92 -24.16
CA GLU A 481 -24.70 0.09 -25.36
C GLU A 481 -24.37 0.87 -26.64
N ASP A 482 -24.68 2.18 -26.65
CA ASP A 482 -24.41 3.09 -27.76
C ASP A 482 -22.94 3.53 -27.87
N ARG A 483 -22.05 3.01 -27.00
CA ARG A 483 -20.61 3.28 -27.00
C ARG A 483 -20.30 4.79 -26.99
N VAL A 484 -20.99 5.53 -26.14
CA VAL A 484 -20.84 6.98 -25.99
C VAL A 484 -19.59 7.28 -25.14
N PRO A 485 -18.76 8.29 -25.48
CA PRO A 485 -17.62 8.67 -24.66
C PRO A 485 -18.00 8.90 -23.20
N ALA A 486 -17.25 8.29 -22.28
CA ALA A 486 -17.45 8.41 -20.84
C ALA A 486 -17.48 9.88 -20.38
N ARG A 487 -16.77 10.76 -21.10
CA ARG A 487 -16.77 12.20 -20.87
C ARG A 487 -18.07 12.93 -21.14
N ASN A 488 -19.07 12.28 -21.71
CA ASN A 488 -20.38 12.89 -21.94
C ASN A 488 -21.32 12.80 -20.72
N PHE A 489 -20.89 12.13 -19.64
CA PHE A 489 -21.70 11.90 -18.44
C PHE A 489 -21.17 12.65 -17.22
N TYR A 490 -22.07 12.95 -16.27
CA TYR A 490 -21.66 13.22 -14.89
C TYR A 490 -21.04 11.96 -14.30
N ARG A 491 -19.97 12.13 -13.52
CA ARG A 491 -19.18 11.01 -13.00
C ARG A 491 -18.72 11.27 -11.58
N VAL A 492 -18.61 10.20 -10.81
CA VAL A 492 -17.85 10.19 -9.55
C VAL A 492 -16.40 9.91 -9.90
N ALA A 493 -15.53 10.88 -9.67
CA ALA A 493 -14.10 10.77 -9.89
C ALA A 493 -13.34 10.74 -8.57
N TRP A 494 -12.27 9.96 -8.48
CA TRP A 494 -11.41 9.90 -7.30
C TRP A 494 -9.93 9.84 -7.66
N ARG A 495 -9.08 10.25 -6.72
CA ARG A 495 -7.62 10.10 -6.89
C ARG A 495 -7.24 8.62 -6.87
N ALA A 496 -6.52 8.17 -7.89
CA ALA A 496 -6.23 6.75 -8.08
C ALA A 496 -5.27 6.17 -7.00
N MET A 497 -4.31 6.97 -6.52
CA MET A 497 -3.33 6.53 -5.52
C MET A 497 -3.92 6.56 -4.10
N ALA A 498 -3.75 5.48 -3.35
CA ALA A 498 -4.22 5.35 -1.98
C ALA A 498 -3.20 5.96 -0.99
N ALA A 499 -3.51 7.14 -0.45
CA ALA A 499 -2.71 7.76 0.61
C ALA A 499 -3.03 7.11 1.98
N ASN A 500 -2.48 5.92 2.25
CA ASN A 500 -2.81 5.12 3.45
C ASN A 500 -2.50 5.83 4.78
N THR A 501 -1.51 6.72 4.81
CA THR A 501 -1.11 7.51 5.99
C THR A 501 -1.52 8.99 5.92
N GLY A 502 -2.21 9.38 4.83
CA GLY A 502 -2.64 10.76 4.61
C GLY A 502 -3.86 11.17 5.45
N GLU A 503 -4.28 12.42 5.30
CA GLU A 503 -5.52 12.92 5.91
C GLU A 503 -6.72 12.07 5.51
N ARG A 504 -6.82 11.73 4.22
CA ARG A 504 -7.85 10.89 3.60
C ARG A 504 -7.20 9.91 2.64
N THR A 505 -7.70 8.67 2.56
CA THR A 505 -7.21 7.67 1.60
C THR A 505 -8.08 7.67 0.36
N LEU A 506 -9.40 7.79 0.51
CA LEU A 506 -10.35 7.94 -0.58
C LEU A 506 -10.75 9.41 -0.74
N ILE A 507 -10.41 9.98 -1.88
CA ILE A 507 -10.67 11.38 -2.20
C ILE A 507 -11.51 11.44 -3.47
N SER A 508 -12.83 11.55 -3.32
CA SER A 508 -13.80 11.57 -4.41
C SER A 508 -14.56 12.90 -4.56
N GLY A 509 -14.90 13.24 -5.80
CA GLY A 509 -15.64 14.43 -6.21
C GLY A 509 -16.50 14.13 -7.44
N LEU A 510 -17.61 14.84 -7.63
CA LEU A 510 -18.33 14.79 -8.91
C LEU A 510 -17.60 15.64 -9.96
N ILE A 511 -17.58 15.18 -11.21
CA ILE A 511 -17.10 15.95 -12.36
C ILE A 511 -18.19 16.03 -13.44
N PRO A 512 -18.33 17.17 -14.13
CA PRO A 512 -19.39 17.36 -15.11
C PRO A 512 -19.03 16.70 -16.47
N PRO A 513 -20.01 16.59 -17.38
CA PRO A 513 -19.74 16.30 -18.78
C PRO A 513 -18.71 17.25 -19.39
N GLY A 514 -17.98 16.75 -20.39
CA GLY A 514 -16.84 17.40 -21.02
C GLY A 514 -15.51 17.05 -20.36
N ALA A 515 -15.41 16.94 -19.03
CA ALA A 515 -14.10 16.74 -18.40
C ALA A 515 -13.45 15.39 -18.81
N ALA A 516 -12.20 15.40 -19.26
CA ALA A 516 -11.33 14.22 -19.28
C ALA A 516 -10.39 14.24 -18.07
N HIS A 517 -9.66 13.16 -17.83
CA HIS A 517 -8.65 13.08 -16.78
C HIS A 517 -7.52 12.12 -17.16
N ILE A 518 -6.39 12.20 -16.46
CA ILE A 518 -5.27 11.25 -16.60
C ILE A 518 -5.38 10.09 -15.59
N ASN A 519 -4.59 9.04 -15.79
CA ASN A 519 -4.49 7.81 -14.97
C ASN A 519 -4.07 8.04 -13.48
N GLY A 520 -3.85 9.30 -13.07
CA GLY A 520 -3.79 9.68 -11.64
C GLY A 520 -5.16 9.89 -10.99
N VAL A 521 -6.22 9.86 -11.79
CA VAL A 521 -7.64 9.99 -11.41
C VAL A 521 -8.38 8.86 -12.09
N PHE A 522 -9.30 8.24 -11.38
CA PHE A 522 -10.25 7.30 -11.95
C PHE A 522 -11.66 7.84 -11.82
N CYS A 523 -12.57 7.34 -12.65
CA CYS A 523 -13.98 7.66 -12.47
C CYS A 523 -14.90 6.49 -12.81
N VAL A 524 -16.12 6.61 -12.29
CA VAL A 524 -17.26 5.78 -12.67
C VAL A 524 -18.45 6.64 -13.06
N GLY A 525 -19.27 6.10 -13.95
CA GLY A 525 -20.56 6.65 -14.32
C GLY A 525 -21.66 5.59 -14.30
N LEU A 526 -22.88 6.07 -14.46
CA LEU A 526 -24.09 5.26 -14.48
C LEU A 526 -24.93 5.62 -15.72
N PRO A 527 -24.45 5.35 -16.95
CA PRO A 527 -25.13 5.81 -18.18
C PRO A 527 -26.55 5.26 -18.34
N ASN A 528 -26.86 4.12 -17.71
CA ASN A 528 -28.15 3.43 -17.78
C ASN A 528 -28.99 3.58 -16.50
N ARG A 529 -28.64 4.51 -15.60
CA ARG A 529 -29.35 4.77 -14.34
C ARG A 529 -29.60 6.27 -14.18
N ASN A 530 -30.35 6.65 -13.14
CA ASN A 530 -30.63 8.05 -12.85
C ASN A 530 -29.43 8.75 -12.16
N LEU A 531 -29.41 10.08 -12.20
CA LEU A 531 -28.37 10.87 -11.55
C LEU A 531 -28.46 10.88 -10.02
N VAL A 532 -29.63 10.60 -9.43
CA VAL A 532 -29.80 10.51 -7.97
C VAL A 532 -28.90 9.42 -7.39
N GLU A 533 -28.85 8.25 -8.00
CA GLU A 533 -27.97 7.15 -7.60
C GLU A 533 -26.49 7.52 -7.70
N LEU A 534 -26.10 8.33 -8.69
CA LEU A 534 -24.74 8.83 -8.83
C LEU A 534 -24.37 9.76 -7.66
N VAL A 535 -25.31 10.61 -7.22
CA VAL A 535 -25.11 11.49 -6.07
C VAL A 535 -25.04 10.71 -4.77
N VAL A 536 -25.89 9.68 -4.59
CA VAL A 536 -25.82 8.79 -3.42
C VAL A 536 -24.49 8.02 -3.40
N LEU A 537 -24.01 7.56 -4.56
CA LEU A 537 -22.70 6.96 -4.70
C LEU A 537 -21.58 7.92 -4.27
N GLN A 538 -21.63 9.18 -4.70
CA GLN A 538 -20.68 10.21 -4.25
C GLN A 538 -20.76 10.46 -2.74
N ALA A 539 -21.97 10.50 -2.19
CA ALA A 539 -22.17 10.71 -0.75
C ALA A 539 -21.51 9.57 0.05
N CYS A 540 -21.75 8.33 -0.37
CA CYS A 540 -21.16 7.15 0.26
C CYS A 540 -19.65 7.11 0.06
N SER A 541 -19.13 7.38 -1.14
CA SER A 541 -17.68 7.33 -1.42
C SER A 541 -16.90 8.46 -0.77
N SER A 542 -17.52 9.62 -0.51
CA SER A 542 -16.89 10.72 0.22
C SER A 542 -16.87 10.50 1.74
N SER A 543 -17.70 9.57 2.25
CA SER A 543 -17.84 9.31 3.68
C SER A 543 -16.57 8.73 4.32
N LEU A 544 -16.42 9.02 5.61
CA LEU A 544 -15.31 8.53 6.43
C LEU A 544 -15.34 7.00 6.59
N LEU A 545 -16.53 6.38 6.57
CA LEU A 545 -16.69 4.92 6.67
C LEU A 545 -16.22 4.20 5.40
N SER A 546 -16.50 4.75 4.21
CA SER A 546 -15.96 4.20 2.96
C SER A 546 -14.44 4.32 2.91
N ASP A 547 -13.89 5.46 3.30
CA ASP A 547 -12.44 5.66 3.42
C ASP A 547 -11.83 4.65 4.43
N PHE A 548 -12.49 4.46 5.57
CA PHE A 548 -12.09 3.50 6.61
C PHE A 548 -11.99 2.07 6.06
N THR A 549 -12.97 1.62 5.25
CA THR A 549 -12.92 0.28 4.65
C THR A 549 -11.72 0.06 3.74
N LEU A 550 -11.29 1.09 3.02
CA LEU A 550 -10.11 1.02 2.15
C LEU A 550 -8.82 1.11 2.95
N ARG A 551 -8.77 1.96 3.98
CA ARG A 551 -7.59 2.16 4.82
C ARG A 551 -7.28 0.96 5.71
N ALA A 552 -8.30 0.22 6.14
CA ALA A 552 -8.12 -0.98 6.95
C ALA A 552 -7.39 -2.12 6.21
N ALA A 553 -7.31 -2.09 4.87
CA ALA A 553 -6.49 -3.00 4.08
C ALA A 553 -5.62 -2.19 3.09
N PRO A 554 -4.45 -1.70 3.54
CA PRO A 554 -3.59 -0.80 2.77
C PRO A 554 -3.22 -1.35 1.40
N LYS A 555 -3.23 -0.47 0.39
CA LYS A 555 -2.94 -0.77 -1.01
C LYS A 555 -2.23 0.39 -1.70
N SER A 556 -1.67 0.18 -2.89
CA SER A 556 -1.02 1.26 -3.65
C SER A 556 -2.04 2.15 -4.38
N GLY A 557 -3.09 1.56 -4.94
CA GLY A 557 -4.12 2.27 -5.70
C GLY A 557 -5.54 1.77 -5.42
N ILE A 558 -6.52 2.62 -5.72
CA ILE A 558 -7.96 2.37 -5.55
C ILE A 558 -8.55 2.10 -6.94
N TYR A 559 -8.49 0.85 -7.39
CA TYR A 559 -9.04 0.44 -8.69
C TYR A 559 -10.54 0.17 -8.60
N LEU A 560 -11.19 -0.10 -9.75
CA LEU A 560 -12.63 -0.37 -9.83
C LEU A 560 -13.08 -1.46 -8.84
N ALA A 561 -12.32 -2.56 -8.72
CA ALA A 561 -12.67 -3.63 -7.80
C ALA A 561 -12.70 -3.15 -6.34
N ASN A 562 -11.82 -2.23 -5.96
CA ASN A 562 -11.83 -1.64 -4.62
C ASN A 562 -13.00 -0.67 -4.44
N PHE A 563 -13.23 0.19 -5.43
CA PHE A 563 -14.31 1.18 -5.40
C PHE A 563 -15.70 0.52 -5.41
N GLY A 564 -15.88 -0.54 -6.19
CA GLY A 564 -17.13 -1.32 -6.26
C GLY A 564 -17.48 -2.07 -4.97
N ARG A 565 -16.52 -2.22 -4.03
CA ARG A 565 -16.74 -2.85 -2.72
C ARG A 565 -17.14 -1.86 -1.63
N LEU A 566 -17.17 -0.56 -1.93
CA LEU A 566 -17.58 0.44 -0.96
C LEU A 566 -19.02 0.19 -0.49
N PRO A 567 -19.31 0.39 0.81
CA PRO A 567 -20.66 0.27 1.33
C PRO A 567 -21.55 1.35 0.71
N LEU A 568 -22.76 0.97 0.36
CA LEU A 568 -23.80 1.81 -0.21
C LEU A 568 -25.02 1.78 0.71
N VAL A 569 -25.56 2.96 1.00
CA VAL A 569 -26.83 3.09 1.74
C VAL A 569 -28.00 2.59 0.89
N ALA A 570 -29.11 2.22 1.55
CA ALA A 570 -30.33 1.84 0.83
C ALA A 570 -30.90 3.04 0.06
N LEU A 571 -31.28 2.82 -1.21
CA LEU A 571 -31.75 3.86 -2.13
C LEU A 571 -33.21 4.30 -1.86
N ASP A 572 -33.90 3.63 -0.95
CA ASP A 572 -35.26 3.91 -0.49
C ASP A 572 -35.30 4.43 0.95
N HIS A 573 -34.14 4.78 1.52
CA HIS A 573 -34.04 5.18 2.92
C HIS A 573 -34.76 6.53 3.19
N PRO A 574 -35.52 6.69 4.29
CA PRO A 574 -36.30 7.92 4.56
C PRO A 574 -35.50 9.24 4.68
N LEU A 575 -34.20 9.14 4.94
CA LEU A 575 -33.26 10.26 5.04
C LEU A 575 -32.45 10.52 3.76
N LEU A 576 -32.77 9.86 2.65
CA LEU A 576 -31.97 9.96 1.42
C LEU A 576 -31.89 11.41 0.91
N ASP A 577 -32.99 12.16 0.97
CA ASP A 577 -33.03 13.56 0.54
C ASP A 577 -32.08 14.46 1.34
N ALA A 578 -31.99 14.24 2.66
CA ALA A 578 -31.05 14.96 3.53
C ALA A 578 -29.58 14.67 3.14
N LEU A 579 -29.29 13.46 2.67
CA LEU A 579 -27.97 13.06 2.18
C LEU A 579 -27.66 13.68 0.81
N ILE A 580 -28.61 13.61 -0.12
CA ILE A 580 -28.50 14.14 -1.49
C ILE A 580 -28.29 15.65 -1.46
N GLY A 581 -29.14 16.39 -0.75
CA GLY A 581 -29.09 17.86 -0.69
C GLY A 581 -27.72 18.37 -0.22
N ARG A 582 -27.17 17.80 0.87
CA ARG A 582 -25.83 18.12 1.37
C ARG A 582 -24.74 17.80 0.36
N THR A 583 -24.82 16.62 -0.26
CA THR A 583 -23.83 16.17 -1.24
C THR A 583 -23.82 17.05 -2.48
N LEU A 584 -24.99 17.42 -3.00
CA LEU A 584 -25.12 18.34 -4.13
C LEU A 584 -24.52 19.70 -3.81
N ARG A 585 -24.80 20.27 -2.63
CA ARG A 585 -24.29 21.60 -2.27
C ARG A 585 -22.78 21.66 -2.06
N LEU A 586 -22.14 20.52 -1.76
CA LEU A 586 -20.69 20.42 -1.72
C LEU A 586 -20.08 20.31 -3.13
N ASN A 587 -20.74 19.62 -4.07
CA ASN A 587 -20.16 19.28 -5.37
C ASN A 587 -20.60 20.20 -6.52
N CYS A 588 -21.82 20.74 -6.50
CA CYS A 588 -22.37 21.59 -7.56
C CYS A 588 -21.86 23.03 -7.45
N VAL A 589 -20.56 23.20 -7.70
CA VAL A 589 -19.82 24.43 -7.35
C VAL A 589 -19.87 25.53 -8.42
N THR A 590 -20.27 25.19 -9.64
CA THR A 590 -20.44 26.11 -10.78
C THR A 590 -21.67 25.72 -11.61
N ALA A 591 -22.03 26.56 -12.58
CA ALA A 591 -23.16 26.37 -13.50
C ALA A 591 -23.02 25.11 -14.38
N ALA A 592 -21.83 24.50 -14.45
CA ALA A 592 -21.63 23.21 -15.11
C ALA A 592 -22.41 22.05 -14.45
N TYR A 593 -22.92 22.25 -13.23
CA TYR A 593 -23.72 21.27 -12.49
C TYR A 593 -25.22 21.59 -12.48
N THR A 594 -25.68 22.60 -13.22
CA THR A 594 -27.10 22.99 -13.24
C THR A 594 -28.02 21.84 -13.60
N SER A 595 -27.69 21.06 -14.65
CA SER A 595 -28.52 19.91 -15.05
C SER A 595 -28.59 18.84 -13.96
N LEU A 596 -27.46 18.53 -13.32
CA LEU A 596 -27.40 17.58 -12.20
C LEU A 596 -28.27 18.05 -11.02
N TRP A 597 -28.15 19.33 -10.66
CA TRP A 597 -28.93 19.93 -9.58
C TRP A 597 -30.43 19.85 -9.84
N THR A 598 -30.87 20.29 -11.02
CA THR A 598 -32.28 20.30 -11.40
C THR A 598 -32.87 18.89 -11.44
N GLU A 599 -32.14 17.91 -11.99
CA GLU A 599 -32.62 16.53 -12.08
C GLU A 599 -32.72 15.85 -10.70
N CYS A 600 -31.82 16.19 -9.78
CA CYS A 600 -31.81 15.61 -8.43
C CYS A 600 -32.62 16.42 -7.40
N TRP A 601 -33.30 17.49 -7.80
CA TRP A 601 -34.03 18.37 -6.88
C TRP A 601 -35.21 17.65 -6.22
N SER A 602 -35.30 17.75 -4.88
CA SER A 602 -36.48 17.36 -4.09
C SER A 602 -37.01 18.58 -3.33
N GLY A 603 -38.33 18.67 -3.19
CA GLY A 603 -38.99 19.72 -2.40
C GLY A 603 -38.57 19.69 -0.92
N GLU A 604 -38.19 18.51 -0.40
CA GLU A 604 -37.70 18.33 0.96
C GLU A 604 -36.43 19.16 1.25
N PHE A 605 -35.62 19.45 0.22
CA PHE A 605 -34.37 20.20 0.37
C PHE A 605 -34.61 21.63 0.87
N ALA A 606 -35.73 22.24 0.47
CA ALA A 606 -36.07 23.60 0.88
C ALA A 606 -36.43 23.70 2.37
N THR A 607 -36.86 22.58 2.97
CA THR A 607 -37.27 22.49 4.38
C THR A 607 -36.22 21.84 5.28
N ASP A 608 -35.19 21.23 4.69
CA ASP A 608 -34.11 20.58 5.43
C ASP A 608 -33.14 21.62 6.03
N THR A 609 -33.20 21.75 7.35
CA THR A 609 -32.33 22.66 8.10
C THR A 609 -30.99 22.01 8.44
N ALA A 610 -29.92 22.81 8.36
CA ALA A 610 -28.61 22.43 8.86
C ALA A 610 -28.67 22.13 10.37
N ILE A 611 -27.92 21.13 10.82
CA ILE A 611 -27.83 20.74 12.23
C ILE A 611 -26.64 21.46 12.86
N LEU A 612 -25.51 21.41 12.14
CA LEU A 612 -24.33 22.19 12.47
C LEU A 612 -24.42 23.55 11.77
N GLU A 613 -23.98 24.59 12.46
CA GLU A 613 -24.07 25.99 12.00
C GLU A 613 -23.49 26.18 10.59
N ARG A 614 -24.20 26.94 9.75
CA ARG A 614 -23.75 27.40 8.43
C ARG A 614 -23.88 28.92 8.36
N LEU A 615 -22.78 29.61 8.12
CA LEU A 615 -22.67 31.07 8.28
C LEU A 615 -23.02 31.84 7.01
N ASP A 616 -22.84 31.26 5.82
CA ASP A 616 -23.14 31.88 4.52
C ASP A 616 -24.14 31.03 3.72
N GLU A 617 -25.01 30.32 4.44
CA GLU A 617 -26.08 29.55 3.83
C GLU A 617 -27.14 30.48 3.23
N ARG A 618 -27.38 30.30 1.92
CA ARG A 618 -28.40 31.03 1.17
C ARG A 618 -29.60 30.12 0.87
N PRO A 619 -30.80 30.69 0.68
CA PRO A 619 -31.96 29.94 0.22
C PRO A 619 -31.67 29.21 -1.10
N ILE A 620 -32.18 27.99 -1.22
CA ILE A 620 -32.03 27.14 -2.41
C ILE A 620 -33.38 26.88 -3.07
N GLY A 621 -33.36 26.57 -4.36
CA GLY A 621 -34.54 26.23 -5.16
C GLY A 621 -34.21 25.25 -6.29
N PRO A 622 -35.17 24.87 -7.13
CA PRO A 622 -34.98 23.91 -8.22
C PRO A 622 -33.97 24.35 -9.28
N THR A 623 -33.73 25.66 -9.40
CA THR A 623 -32.73 26.22 -10.29
C THR A 623 -31.43 26.47 -9.53
N TRP A 624 -30.30 26.02 -10.09
CA TRP A 624 -28.99 26.31 -9.55
C TRP A 624 -28.65 27.81 -9.68
N THR A 625 -28.02 28.39 -8.66
CA THR A 625 -27.55 29.79 -8.62
C THR A 625 -26.18 29.90 -7.94
N ALA A 626 -25.49 31.05 -8.02
CA ALA A 626 -24.26 31.29 -7.24
C ALA A 626 -24.38 31.01 -5.74
N GLY A 627 -25.59 31.11 -5.17
CA GLY A 627 -25.89 30.86 -3.75
C GLY A 627 -26.18 29.40 -3.39
N THR A 628 -26.36 28.53 -4.39
CA THR A 628 -26.60 27.09 -4.18
C THR A 628 -25.44 26.39 -3.46
N PRO A 629 -24.17 26.50 -3.91
CA PRO A 629 -23.07 25.80 -3.26
C PRO A 629 -22.72 26.40 -1.89
N LEU A 630 -22.28 25.55 -0.96
CA LEU A 630 -21.65 26.00 0.27
C LEU A 630 -20.22 26.47 -0.04
N ARG A 631 -19.91 27.74 0.23
CA ARG A 631 -18.62 28.35 -0.14
C ARG A 631 -17.64 28.46 1.03
N ARG A 632 -18.14 28.74 2.24
CA ARG A 632 -17.32 28.86 3.45
C ARG A 632 -16.68 27.54 3.83
N ALA A 633 -15.43 27.60 4.27
CA ALA A 633 -14.67 26.40 4.66
C ALA A 633 -15.36 25.66 5.81
N LEU A 634 -15.88 26.39 6.82
CA LEU A 634 -16.60 25.82 7.94
C LEU A 634 -17.93 25.16 7.52
N ASP A 635 -18.74 25.85 6.71
CA ASP A 635 -20.04 25.32 6.24
C ASP A 635 -19.84 24.03 5.44
N ARG A 636 -18.81 24.00 4.57
CA ARG A 636 -18.46 22.81 3.79
C ARG A 636 -18.00 21.67 4.70
N ARG A 637 -17.17 21.96 5.71
CA ARG A 637 -16.74 20.96 6.71
C ARG A 637 -17.94 20.42 7.49
N ASN A 638 -18.86 21.27 7.92
CA ASN A 638 -20.04 20.89 8.70
C ASN A 638 -20.99 20.03 7.89
N ALA A 639 -21.26 20.38 6.63
CA ALA A 639 -22.03 19.54 5.72
C ALA A 639 -21.38 18.17 5.48
N GLN A 640 -20.05 18.10 5.38
CA GLN A 640 -19.36 16.80 5.26
C GLN A 640 -19.48 15.95 6.54
N VAL A 641 -19.41 16.55 7.73
CA VAL A 641 -19.65 15.85 9.00
C VAL A 641 -21.08 15.32 9.10
N GLU A 642 -22.06 16.09 8.64
CA GLU A 642 -23.44 15.64 8.58
C GLU A 642 -23.63 14.49 7.57
N ILE A 643 -22.94 14.51 6.42
CA ILE A 643 -22.90 13.38 5.47
C ILE A 643 -22.32 12.13 6.14
N ASP A 644 -21.20 12.26 6.87
CA ASP A 644 -20.59 11.14 7.58
C ASP A 644 -21.53 10.54 8.63
N ALA A 645 -22.25 11.38 9.38
CA ALA A 645 -23.24 10.94 10.37
C ALA A 645 -24.46 10.27 9.73
N LEU A 646 -24.99 10.82 8.63
CA LEU A 646 -26.07 10.22 7.84
C LEU A 646 -25.69 8.84 7.33
N VAL A 647 -24.53 8.74 6.66
CA VAL A 647 -24.05 7.47 6.10
C VAL A 647 -23.84 6.46 7.22
N ALA A 648 -23.30 6.87 8.38
CA ALA A 648 -23.16 5.97 9.53
C ALA A 648 -24.50 5.44 10.02
N LEU A 649 -25.49 6.32 10.24
CA LEU A 649 -26.83 5.93 10.69
C LEU A 649 -27.50 4.98 9.69
N MET A 650 -27.47 5.32 8.39
CA MET A 650 -28.08 4.55 7.31
C MET A 650 -27.43 3.17 7.11
N LEU A 651 -26.15 3.01 7.47
CA LEU A 651 -25.43 1.73 7.43
C LEU A 651 -25.50 0.97 8.77
N GLY A 652 -26.24 1.46 9.77
CA GLY A 652 -26.38 0.82 11.08
C GLY A 652 -25.12 0.89 11.94
N VAL A 653 -24.21 1.84 11.68
CA VAL A 653 -23.03 2.12 12.51
C VAL A 653 -23.42 3.18 13.54
N SER A 654 -23.13 2.93 14.83
CA SER A 654 -23.39 3.89 15.91
C SER A 654 -22.45 5.10 15.84
N ALA A 655 -22.84 6.22 16.44
CA ALA A 655 -21.98 7.41 16.57
C ALA A 655 -20.61 7.07 17.18
N ASP A 656 -20.56 6.20 18.21
CA ASP A 656 -19.30 5.74 18.79
C ASP A 656 -18.47 4.88 17.84
N GLY A 657 -19.11 4.11 16.95
CA GLY A 657 -18.43 3.32 15.93
C GLY A 657 -17.80 4.20 14.86
N LEU A 658 -18.48 5.28 14.47
CA LEU A 658 -17.95 6.31 13.58
C LEU A 658 -16.76 7.04 14.22
N CYS A 659 -16.86 7.42 15.49
CA CYS A 659 -15.77 8.07 16.23
C CYS A 659 -14.57 7.14 16.43
N ALA A 660 -14.82 5.85 16.69
CA ALA A 660 -13.77 4.84 16.77
C ALA A 660 -13.03 4.67 15.44
N ALA A 661 -13.74 4.66 14.31
CA ALA A 661 -13.12 4.62 12.98
C ALA A 661 -12.26 5.88 12.73
N TYR A 662 -12.80 7.07 13.06
CA TYR A 662 -12.09 8.34 12.97
C TYR A 662 -10.79 8.35 13.79
N ARG A 663 -10.85 8.09 15.09
CA ARG A 663 -9.68 8.10 15.99
C ARG A 663 -8.70 6.97 15.69
N GLY A 664 -9.24 5.81 15.32
CA GLY A 664 -8.51 4.57 15.10
C GLY A 664 -7.78 4.51 13.77
N GLN A 665 -8.10 5.35 12.78
CA GLN A 665 -7.42 5.28 11.47
C GLN A 665 -7.06 6.63 10.85
N PHE A 666 -7.64 7.75 11.30
CA PHE A 666 -7.47 9.07 10.67
C PHE A 666 -6.65 10.03 11.52
N GLY A 667 -5.47 9.58 11.98
CA GLY A 667 -4.60 10.37 12.86
C GLY A 667 -4.23 11.76 12.31
N VAL A 668 -3.98 11.89 11.00
CA VAL A 668 -3.68 13.19 10.37
C VAL A 668 -4.90 14.11 10.35
N LEU A 669 -6.09 13.59 10.06
CA LEU A 669 -7.32 14.38 10.12
C LEU A 669 -7.61 14.80 11.57
N ALA A 670 -7.39 13.91 12.54
CA ALA A 670 -7.53 14.21 13.96
C ALA A 670 -6.55 15.29 14.45
N ASP A 671 -5.31 15.28 14.00
CA ASP A 671 -4.34 16.37 14.25
C ASP A 671 -4.78 17.70 13.62
N ASN A 672 -5.40 17.63 12.45
CA ASN A 672 -5.86 18.82 11.75
C ASN A 672 -7.13 19.39 12.40
N ASP A 673 -8.04 18.56 12.91
CA ASP A 673 -9.25 19.04 13.59
C ASP A 673 -8.96 19.53 15.02
N HIS A 674 -8.09 18.83 15.74
CA HIS A 674 -7.82 19.09 17.13
C HIS A 674 -6.36 19.50 17.32
N ALA A 675 -6.12 20.56 18.08
CA ALA A 675 -4.78 21.08 18.43
C ALA A 675 -3.96 20.12 19.33
N ARG A 676 -4.07 18.80 19.14
CA ARG A 676 -3.62 17.79 20.09
C ARG A 676 -2.09 17.77 20.15
N SER A 677 -1.40 17.89 19.00
CA SER A 677 0.07 17.83 18.93
C SER A 677 0.74 19.21 19.01
N LYS A 678 1.90 19.32 19.70
CA LYS A 678 2.77 20.51 19.63
C LYS A 678 3.40 20.73 18.24
N ALA A 679 3.53 19.66 17.44
CA ALA A 679 4.25 19.68 16.16
C ALA A 679 3.36 20.05 14.96
N LYS A 680 2.05 19.78 15.05
CA LYS A 680 1.08 20.09 13.99
C LYS A 680 0.04 21.07 14.49
N LYS A 681 -0.33 22.00 13.61
CA LYS A 681 -1.23 23.11 13.93
C LYS A 681 -2.63 22.77 13.40
N PRO A 682 -3.68 22.89 14.22
CA PRO A 682 -5.02 22.56 13.79
C PRO A 682 -5.55 23.58 12.77
N TYR A 683 -6.62 23.20 12.10
CA TYR A 683 -7.51 24.09 11.39
C TYR A 683 -8.20 25.01 12.39
N LEU A 684 -7.90 26.29 12.25
CA LEU A 684 -8.58 27.36 12.97
C LEU A 684 -9.50 28.05 11.98
N PHE A 685 -10.77 28.15 12.37
CA PHE A 685 -11.78 28.88 11.62
C PHE A 685 -11.98 30.23 12.28
N ASP A 686 -12.15 31.26 11.46
CA ASP A 686 -12.52 32.59 11.91
C ASP A 686 -14.03 32.67 12.22
N ALA A 687 -14.49 33.78 12.79
CA ALA A 687 -15.90 33.98 13.15
C ALA A 687 -16.86 34.00 11.94
N THR A 688 -16.33 34.14 10.72
CA THR A 688 -17.11 34.09 9.46
C THR A 688 -17.03 32.73 8.77
N GLY A 689 -16.33 31.76 9.37
CA GLY A 689 -16.20 30.39 8.85
C GLY A 689 -15.08 30.20 7.82
N ARG A 690 -14.15 31.14 7.68
CA ARG A 690 -12.95 30.99 6.85
C ARG A 690 -11.88 30.19 7.56
N LEU A 691 -11.16 29.36 6.81
CA LEU A 691 -9.98 28.69 7.32
C LEU A 691 -8.82 29.69 7.39
N VAL A 692 -8.30 29.95 8.59
CA VAL A 692 -7.26 30.96 8.79
C VAL A 692 -5.91 30.46 8.26
N PRO A 693 -5.24 31.21 7.37
CA PRO A 693 -3.98 30.79 6.77
C PRO A 693 -2.82 30.85 7.78
N ASN A 694 -1.79 30.05 7.52
CA ASN A 694 -0.62 29.97 8.40
C ASN A 694 0.12 31.31 8.59
N SER A 695 0.07 32.21 7.61
CA SER A 695 0.62 33.57 7.69
C SER A 695 -0.01 34.36 8.84
N VAL A 696 -1.34 34.42 8.89
CA VAL A 696 -2.10 35.10 9.95
C VAL A 696 -1.91 34.37 11.29
N LEU A 697 -2.02 33.04 11.29
CA LEU A 697 -1.85 32.24 12.52
C LEU A 697 -0.45 32.34 13.13
N ALA A 698 0.59 32.64 12.34
CA ALA A 698 1.94 32.84 12.88
C ALA A 698 2.03 34.12 13.71
N VAL A 699 1.31 35.17 13.33
CA VAL A 699 1.24 36.44 14.07
C VAL A 699 0.29 36.32 15.27
N TRP A 700 -0.91 35.75 15.06
CA TRP A 700 -1.90 35.58 16.13
C TRP A 700 -1.36 34.74 17.29
N ARG A 701 -0.53 33.72 17.03
CA ARG A 701 0.12 32.94 18.11
C ARG A 701 1.05 33.75 19.01
N LYS A 702 1.58 34.89 18.53
CA LYS A 702 2.47 35.76 19.30
C LYS A 702 1.69 36.83 20.07
N LYS A 703 0.61 37.34 19.47
CA LYS A 703 -0.14 38.49 19.99
C LYS A 703 -1.49 38.12 20.63
N GLY A 704 -1.95 36.90 20.44
CA GLY A 704 -3.33 36.50 20.73
C GLY A 704 -4.32 37.40 20.00
N ASP A 705 -5.43 37.69 20.67
CA ASP A 705 -6.52 38.52 20.14
C ASP A 705 -6.17 40.02 20.06
N MET A 706 -4.94 40.41 20.44
CA MET A 706 -4.41 41.76 20.22
C MET A 706 -3.83 41.96 18.81
N ILE A 707 -4.02 41.00 17.89
CA ILE A 707 -3.62 41.11 16.49
C ILE A 707 -4.38 42.25 15.80
N THR A 708 -3.68 43.09 15.03
CA THR A 708 -4.32 44.21 14.32
C THR A 708 -5.08 43.76 13.08
N GLU A 709 -5.90 44.63 12.51
CA GLU A 709 -6.61 44.37 11.25
C GLU A 709 -5.68 44.08 10.07
N GLU A 710 -4.62 44.86 9.94
CA GLU A 710 -3.60 44.67 8.91
C GLU A 710 -2.92 43.29 9.06
N GLU A 711 -2.65 42.86 10.29
CA GLU A 711 -1.99 41.58 10.58
C GLU A 711 -2.91 40.37 10.43
N ARG A 712 -4.22 40.56 10.60
CA ARG A 712 -5.25 39.55 10.30
C ARG A 712 -5.76 39.65 8.87
N THR A 713 -5.15 40.46 8.01
CA THR A 713 -5.44 40.50 6.57
C THR A 713 -4.44 39.63 5.81
N ALA A 714 -4.94 38.76 4.93
CA ALA A 714 -4.08 37.99 4.04
C ALA A 714 -4.69 37.79 2.66
N THR A 715 -3.83 37.90 1.65
CA THR A 715 -4.16 37.64 0.26
C THR A 715 -4.36 36.14 0.03
N HIS A 716 -5.51 35.75 -0.53
CA HIS A 716 -5.76 34.37 -0.88
C HIS A 716 -4.94 33.97 -2.13
N PRO A 717 -4.16 32.87 -2.09
CA PRO A 717 -3.18 32.56 -3.13
C PRO A 717 -3.78 32.24 -4.50
N GLY A 718 -5.04 31.81 -4.56
CA GLY A 718 -5.72 31.47 -5.82
C GLY A 718 -6.37 32.67 -6.51
N SER A 719 -7.02 33.55 -5.75
CA SER A 719 -7.82 34.67 -6.27
C SER A 719 -7.07 36.00 -6.27
N GLY A 720 -6.03 36.13 -5.43
CA GLY A 720 -5.34 37.40 -5.22
C GLY A 720 -6.14 38.42 -4.42
N LEU A 721 -7.28 38.03 -3.83
CA LEU A 721 -8.13 38.90 -3.02
C LEU A 721 -7.65 38.93 -1.57
N ASP A 722 -7.69 40.12 -0.97
CA ASP A 722 -7.38 40.30 0.44
C ASP A 722 -8.61 40.03 1.30
N TYR A 723 -8.43 39.16 2.30
CA TYR A 723 -9.44 38.85 3.29
C TYR A 723 -8.97 39.26 4.67
N VAL A 724 -9.84 39.97 5.39
CA VAL A 724 -9.73 40.22 6.82
C VAL A 724 -10.32 39.02 7.55
N TYR A 725 -9.53 38.38 8.43
CA TYR A 725 -9.96 37.22 9.22
C TYR A 725 -10.49 37.68 10.58
N GLU A 726 -11.71 37.26 10.91
CA GLU A 726 -12.45 37.76 12.08
C GLU A 726 -12.26 36.90 13.34
N LEU A 727 -11.99 37.54 14.47
CA LEU A 727 -11.88 36.86 15.78
C LEU A 727 -13.28 36.47 16.33
N PRO A 728 -13.38 35.43 17.17
CA PRO A 728 -12.32 34.55 17.63
C PRO A 728 -11.93 33.47 16.62
N PHE A 729 -10.66 33.06 16.65
CA PHE A 729 -10.21 31.88 15.92
C PHE A 729 -10.44 30.61 16.74
N ALA A 730 -11.19 29.65 16.19
CA ALA A 730 -11.60 28.45 16.91
C ALA A 730 -11.41 27.15 16.12
N THR A 731 -11.04 26.09 16.83
CA THR A 731 -11.07 24.72 16.31
C THR A 731 -12.48 24.15 16.42
N ARG A 732 -12.76 23.04 15.71
CA ARG A 732 -14.06 22.35 15.79
C ARG A 732 -13.86 20.91 16.26
N ASP A 733 -14.73 20.45 17.15
CA ASP A 733 -14.66 19.09 17.69
C ASP A 733 -15.48 18.15 16.81
N ARG A 734 -14.80 17.41 15.93
CA ARG A 734 -15.47 16.48 15.01
C ARG A 734 -16.22 15.36 15.72
N GLU A 735 -15.73 14.87 16.85
CA GLU A 735 -16.37 13.79 17.58
C GLU A 735 -17.67 14.27 18.26
N ALA A 736 -17.65 15.48 18.81
CA ALA A 736 -18.86 16.12 19.34
C ALA A 736 -19.86 16.40 18.22
N ASP A 737 -19.39 16.93 17.09
CA ASP A 737 -20.24 17.25 15.94
C ASP A 737 -20.86 15.99 15.30
N PHE A 738 -20.12 14.87 15.23
CA PHE A 738 -20.67 13.58 14.83
C PHE A 738 -21.83 13.16 15.73
N ARG A 739 -21.69 13.28 17.05
CA ARG A 739 -22.74 12.89 18.00
C ARG A 739 -23.97 13.78 17.87
N THR A 740 -23.77 15.09 17.76
CA THR A 740 -24.85 16.06 17.57
C THR A 740 -25.63 15.78 16.28
N ALA A 741 -24.93 15.64 15.15
CA ALA A 741 -25.56 15.34 13.87
C ALA A 741 -26.28 13.99 13.89
N TYR A 742 -25.64 12.94 14.43
CA TYR A 742 -26.19 11.60 14.50
C TYR A 742 -27.49 11.56 15.31
N ALA A 743 -27.49 12.12 16.52
CA ALA A 743 -28.67 12.13 17.39
C ALA A 743 -29.87 12.85 16.76
N GLU A 744 -29.61 13.96 16.06
CA GLU A 744 -30.67 14.69 15.37
C GLU A 744 -31.20 13.94 14.15
N PHE A 745 -30.34 13.28 13.35
CA PHE A 745 -30.81 12.43 12.26
C PHE A 745 -31.57 11.20 12.75
N GLU A 746 -31.17 10.60 13.87
CA GLU A 746 -31.91 9.51 14.52
C GLU A 746 -33.31 9.98 14.94
N ARG A 747 -33.43 11.18 15.54
CA ARG A 747 -34.71 11.81 15.86
C ARG A 747 -35.57 12.03 14.61
N ARG A 748 -34.99 12.54 13.51
CA ARG A 748 -35.69 12.75 12.24
C ARG A 748 -36.15 11.44 11.61
N LEU A 749 -35.34 10.39 11.68
CA LEU A 749 -35.69 9.04 11.20
C LEU A 749 -36.89 8.47 11.99
N ALA A 750 -36.85 8.58 13.31
CA ALA A 750 -37.95 8.14 14.17
C ALA A 750 -39.26 8.89 13.88
N ALA A 751 -39.18 10.21 13.63
CA ALA A 751 -40.33 11.01 13.24
C ALA A 751 -40.95 10.55 11.91
N LYS A 752 -40.12 10.23 10.91
CA LYS A 752 -40.60 9.73 9.60
C LYS A 752 -41.21 8.32 9.70
N ALA A 753 -40.66 7.45 10.55
CA ALA A 753 -41.18 6.11 10.80
C ALA A 753 -42.52 6.09 11.57
N GLY A 754 -42.83 7.13 12.35
CA GLY A 754 -44.11 7.28 13.04
C GLY A 754 -45.24 7.85 12.19
N THR A 755 -44.93 8.36 11.00
CA THR A 755 -45.89 8.92 10.02
C THR A 755 -46.23 7.98 8.86
N SER A 756 -45.53 6.83 8.76
CA SER A 756 -45.81 5.71 7.86
C SER A 756 -46.60 4.63 8.58
#